data_AF-A0A0E3RER9-F1
#
_entry.id   AF-A0A0E3RER9-F1
#
_cell.length_a   1.000
_cell.length_b   1.000
_cell.length_c   1.000
_cell.angle_alpha   90.00
_cell.angle_beta   90.00
_cell.angle_gamma   90.00
#
_symmetry.space_group_name_H-M   'P 1'
#
loop_
_entity.id
_entity.type
_entity.pdbx_description
1 polymer ?
#
loop_
_entity_poly.entity_id
_entity_poly.type
_entity_poly.pdbx_seq_one_letter_code
_entity_poly.pdbx_strand_id
1 'polypeptide(L)'
;MEIESKFLVPEEKDFKELENLSRLASYTISEVKAQLNEDSFLDTENKDIMASGYYLRVRKSSGEKGKWITIKSLGGFKAGTHRREEYVSFLPEGLSVLECPDLRIRNMIFEFTSGLDLFPLITLKQKRMIRQLKLEEKPIADLYLDKVNLKSESRKKIYSEFEVELKSGGTAEDLETIRDFLLSHYNLVENPFSKFERAYMFRENLPEKTLLDLRERAVCTQLANHKNIYGRQAKILLLLDSGSTQAELSLLLKIPEPEIEALILRFEKERLSVFPFTGAKKKTLEKKLMFYFQSGKGSPENGWTEIGYEEWTPEALLKFYGISIEKAENITSGALALFDGFSAYHGLGKEERELLRLASLLQNIGSTARKEEESPISREIILTHPLKGLKLHELKILALIVELQEPSISEKNPCLALEEINIDLSPAFQNKSLTLAAFLQIANALETENQMYLPCGFRQLEGAVEIELMGANAEKTAKRAEKRSELWECLFSTDLRFIQAKEPFEAKKSEKKSEETREKAEKRAEKRKRKETQKYTVSPEDPMAFVAHRIFAYQFSQMLAHEKGTRKGEDIEDLHDMRVAVRRMRAAAIVFDEYIESEKVEPHIKGLKRTLGTLGGVRDLDVFREKAEDYLKTLPPGREHDLDPLFLILSEEREKAREEMLDYLDSEKYSRFKKDFSEFLDFPESWVLPTTTEKHDSLPHRVKDVLPSILYARLANISAYSEWIEGPYVSVERLHRLRIAAKGLRYTLEFFENVLGKEVESLIKDFKALQDHLGDFHDAAVAAEMLGTYIKTGAWKLTEIEKVSDKKQVPETSEGIEAYLAYREAELLTLLDTFPESWEKVRTGEFRKKIEGAIRSLYESP
;
A
#
# COMPACT_ATOMS: atom_id res chain seq x y z
N MET A 1 4.33 -27.61 2.07
CA MET A 1 3.72 -28.23 3.26
C MET A 1 4.55 -29.46 3.58
N GLU A 2 5.33 -29.39 4.64
CA GLU A 2 6.05 -30.51 5.25
C GLU A 2 5.06 -31.34 6.09
N ILE A 3 5.18 -32.66 6.05
CA ILE A 3 4.42 -33.60 6.88
C ILE A 3 5.41 -34.64 7.40
N GLU A 4 5.58 -34.72 8.72
CA GLU A 4 6.62 -35.56 9.31
C GLU A 4 6.30 -36.04 10.74
N SER A 5 6.82 -37.19 11.14
CA SER A 5 6.87 -37.62 12.54
C SER A 5 8.29 -37.49 13.08
N LYS A 6 8.43 -37.01 14.32
CA LYS A 6 9.73 -36.81 14.99
C LYS A 6 9.79 -37.53 16.32
N PHE A 7 10.94 -38.13 16.60
CA PHE A 7 11.22 -38.85 17.84
C PHE A 7 12.57 -38.43 18.41
N LEU A 8 12.68 -38.26 19.73
CA LEU A 8 13.97 -38.32 20.41
C LEU A 8 14.42 -39.78 20.48
N VAL A 9 15.74 -39.99 20.36
CA VAL A 9 16.39 -41.30 20.54
C VAL A 9 17.25 -41.20 21.81
N PRO A 10 16.75 -41.62 22.99
CA PRO A 10 17.46 -41.47 24.26
C PRO A 10 18.63 -42.44 24.40
N GLU A 11 18.50 -43.65 23.83
CA GLU A 11 19.48 -44.73 23.96
C GLU A 11 20.43 -44.81 22.77
N GLU A 12 21.74 -44.88 23.04
CA GLU A 12 22.79 -45.13 22.04
C GLU A 12 22.66 -46.53 21.40
N LYS A 13 21.94 -47.47 22.04
CA LYS A 13 21.57 -48.77 21.48
C LYS A 13 20.65 -48.58 20.28
N ASP A 14 19.48 -47.99 20.50
CA ASP A 14 18.46 -47.82 19.46
C ASP A 14 18.96 -46.89 18.34
N PHE A 15 19.79 -45.89 18.68
CA PHE A 15 20.51 -45.10 17.67
C PHE A 15 21.32 -45.99 16.71
N LYS A 16 22.04 -47.01 17.22
CA LYS A 16 22.82 -47.94 16.39
C LYS A 16 21.96 -48.94 15.64
N GLU A 17 20.84 -49.38 16.21
CA GLU A 17 19.91 -50.28 15.51
C GLU A 17 19.22 -49.54 14.34
N LEU A 18 18.80 -48.29 14.55
CA LEU A 18 18.31 -47.41 13.48
C LEU A 18 19.42 -47.03 12.47
N GLU A 19 20.67 -46.83 12.90
CA GLU A 19 21.83 -46.61 12.01
C GLU A 19 22.16 -47.86 11.16
N ASN A 20 21.68 -49.06 11.52
CA ASN A 20 21.91 -50.30 10.76
C ASN A 20 20.63 -50.88 10.12
N LEU A 21 19.52 -50.12 10.13
CA LEU A 21 18.21 -50.58 9.68
C LEU A 21 18.13 -50.83 8.16
N SER A 22 17.78 -52.03 7.74
CA SER A 22 17.68 -52.46 6.33
C SER A 22 16.25 -52.57 5.79
N ARG A 23 15.26 -52.73 6.68
CA ARG A 23 13.81 -52.67 6.41
C ARG A 23 13.09 -52.06 7.60
N LEU A 24 11.94 -51.46 7.35
CA LEU A 24 11.05 -50.88 8.36
C LEU A 24 9.63 -51.30 8.00
N ALA A 25 8.94 -52.03 8.88
CA ALA A 25 7.69 -52.72 8.54
C ALA A 25 7.76 -53.46 7.18
N SER A 26 6.87 -53.14 6.23
CA SER A 26 6.82 -53.69 4.86
C SER A 26 7.79 -53.03 3.87
N TYR A 27 8.41 -51.91 4.25
CA TYR A 27 9.15 -51.03 3.35
C TYR A 27 10.64 -51.38 3.24
N THR A 28 11.24 -51.12 2.08
CA THR A 28 12.69 -51.21 1.85
C THR A 28 13.38 -49.85 2.10
N ILE A 29 14.67 -49.89 2.46
CA ILE A 29 15.44 -48.69 2.83
C ILE A 29 16.66 -48.56 1.90
N SER A 30 16.97 -47.35 1.46
CA SER A 30 18.18 -47.06 0.66
C SER A 30 19.48 -47.18 1.45
N GLU A 31 20.61 -47.19 0.74
CA GLU A 31 21.92 -46.91 1.33
C GLU A 31 21.96 -45.57 2.07
N VAL A 32 22.94 -45.42 2.98
CA VAL A 32 23.07 -44.25 3.86
C VAL A 32 23.89 -43.13 3.23
N LYS A 33 23.31 -41.93 3.20
CA LYS A 33 24.04 -40.70 2.88
C LYS A 33 24.25 -39.89 4.16
N ALA A 34 25.49 -39.86 4.65
CA ALA A 34 25.88 -39.00 5.77
C ALA A 34 26.13 -37.56 5.29
N GLN A 35 25.64 -36.57 6.05
CA GLN A 35 25.83 -35.14 5.78
C GLN A 35 26.16 -34.43 7.11
N LEU A 36 27.15 -33.54 7.11
CA LEU A 36 27.42 -32.65 8.23
C LEU A 36 26.80 -31.28 7.93
N ASN A 37 25.87 -30.84 8.77
CA ASN A 37 25.12 -29.61 8.56
C ASN A 37 25.31 -28.63 9.73
N GLU A 38 25.48 -27.36 9.39
CA GLU A 38 25.53 -26.23 10.32
C GLU A 38 24.34 -25.31 10.01
N ASP A 39 23.38 -25.25 10.93
CA ASP A 39 22.16 -24.46 10.78
C ASP A 39 22.28 -23.18 11.61
N SER A 40 22.23 -22.02 10.94
CA SER A 40 22.10 -20.71 11.56
C SER A 40 20.67 -20.22 11.41
N PHE A 41 20.00 -19.91 12.52
CA PHE A 41 18.67 -19.29 12.52
C PHE A 41 18.82 -17.78 12.66
N LEU A 42 18.14 -17.03 11.79
CA LEU A 42 18.23 -15.58 11.71
C LEU A 42 16.87 -14.95 12.03
N ASP A 43 16.89 -13.79 12.66
CA ASP A 43 15.71 -12.95 12.89
C ASP A 43 16.16 -11.49 13.10
N THR A 44 15.23 -10.55 13.20
CA THR A 44 15.56 -9.16 13.62
C THR A 44 15.92 -9.13 15.11
N GLU A 45 16.45 -8.00 15.60
CA GLU A 45 16.64 -7.77 17.04
C GLU A 45 15.32 -7.91 17.83
N ASN A 46 14.21 -7.45 17.23
CA ASN A 46 12.85 -7.58 17.78
C ASN A 46 12.24 -8.99 17.62
N LYS A 47 12.87 -9.91 16.88
CA LYS A 47 12.38 -11.26 16.56
C LYS A 47 11.07 -11.25 15.75
N ASP A 48 10.99 -10.38 14.75
CA ASP A 48 9.77 -10.14 13.97
C ASP A 48 9.33 -11.34 13.10
N ILE A 49 10.25 -12.19 12.64
CA ILE A 49 9.92 -13.44 11.93
C ILE A 49 9.28 -14.44 12.90
N MET A 50 9.83 -14.56 14.12
CA MET A 50 9.26 -15.41 15.18
C MET A 50 7.88 -14.89 15.64
N ALA A 51 7.68 -13.57 15.75
CA ALA A 51 6.38 -12.95 16.06
C ALA A 51 5.34 -13.16 14.93
N SER A 52 5.78 -13.18 13.68
CA SER A 52 4.98 -13.55 12.50
C SER A 52 4.58 -15.04 12.47
N GLY A 53 5.14 -15.88 13.36
CA GLY A 53 4.81 -17.30 13.45
C GLY A 53 5.70 -18.23 12.61
N TYR A 54 6.86 -17.75 12.16
CA TYR A 54 7.80 -18.49 11.31
C TYR A 54 9.20 -18.51 11.93
N TYR A 55 10.13 -19.24 11.32
CA TYR A 55 11.56 -19.09 11.54
C TYR A 55 12.34 -19.17 10.23
N LEU A 56 13.39 -18.35 10.13
CA LEU A 56 14.31 -18.31 9.00
C LEU A 56 15.60 -19.07 9.36
N ARG A 57 15.91 -20.11 8.58
CA ARG A 57 17.11 -20.96 8.72
C ARG A 57 18.00 -20.81 7.50
N VAL A 58 19.30 -20.67 7.73
CA VAL A 58 20.36 -20.79 6.72
C VAL A 58 21.23 -22.00 7.07
N ARG A 59 21.13 -23.06 6.28
CA ARG A 59 21.91 -24.30 6.43
C ARG A 59 23.15 -24.28 5.56
N LYS A 60 24.34 -24.49 6.12
CA LYS A 60 25.55 -24.83 5.37
C LYS A 60 25.81 -26.34 5.48
N SER A 61 25.79 -27.03 4.35
CA SER A 61 26.11 -28.45 4.25
C SER A 61 27.59 -28.65 3.93
N SER A 62 28.22 -29.67 4.51
CA SER A 62 29.61 -30.00 4.20
C SER A 62 29.75 -30.52 2.77
N GLY A 63 30.60 -29.87 1.97
CA GLY A 63 30.87 -30.20 0.57
C GLY A 63 30.07 -29.40 -0.47
N GLU A 64 29.07 -28.62 -0.05
CA GLU A 64 28.25 -27.80 -0.95
C GLU A 64 28.82 -26.36 -1.06
N LYS A 65 28.95 -25.84 -2.30
CA LYS A 65 29.37 -24.45 -2.58
C LYS A 65 28.20 -23.48 -2.53
N GLY A 66 27.65 -23.32 -1.33
CA GLY A 66 26.48 -22.48 -1.07
C GLY A 66 25.84 -22.78 0.27
N LYS A 67 24.59 -22.37 0.42
CA LYS A 67 23.77 -22.57 1.62
C LYS A 67 22.32 -22.88 1.18
N TRP A 68 21.52 -23.47 2.06
CA TRP A 68 20.07 -23.58 1.87
C TRP A 68 19.36 -22.60 2.79
N ILE A 69 18.62 -21.65 2.21
CA ILE A 69 17.68 -20.81 2.95
C ILE A 69 16.38 -21.60 3.11
N THR A 70 15.74 -21.44 4.26
CA THR A 70 14.46 -22.06 4.56
C THR A 70 13.64 -21.17 5.47
N ILE A 71 12.39 -20.92 5.09
CA ILE A 71 11.36 -20.39 6.00
C ILE A 71 10.42 -21.55 6.35
N LYS A 72 10.16 -21.75 7.65
CA LYS A 72 9.18 -22.74 8.16
C LYS A 72 8.25 -22.10 9.17
N SER A 73 6.99 -22.52 9.22
CA SER A 73 6.07 -22.14 10.29
C SER A 73 6.46 -22.78 11.64
N LEU A 74 6.15 -22.09 12.75
CA LEU A 74 6.29 -22.60 14.12
C LEU A 74 5.15 -23.59 14.47
N GLY A 75 5.36 -24.41 15.50
CA GLY A 75 4.37 -25.36 15.97
C GLY A 75 3.92 -26.36 14.90
N GLY A 76 2.60 -26.59 14.79
CA GLY A 76 2.01 -27.50 13.80
C GLY A 76 2.04 -28.99 14.17
N PHE A 77 2.46 -29.34 15.40
CA PHE A 77 2.39 -30.72 15.92
C PHE A 77 0.98 -31.10 16.38
N LYS A 78 0.45 -32.21 15.86
CA LYS A 78 -0.83 -32.81 16.27
C LYS A 78 -0.79 -34.33 16.01
N ALA A 79 -1.15 -35.13 17.02
CA ALA A 79 -1.20 -36.61 16.94
C ALA A 79 0.06 -37.25 16.31
N GLY A 80 1.21 -37.06 16.95
CA GLY A 80 2.50 -37.62 16.50
C GLY A 80 3.09 -37.02 15.23
N THR A 81 2.41 -36.06 14.59
CA THR A 81 2.76 -35.52 13.27
C THR A 81 2.91 -34.01 13.30
N HIS A 82 4.02 -33.48 12.79
CA HIS A 82 4.17 -32.07 12.42
C HIS A 82 3.59 -31.85 11.02
N ARG A 83 2.76 -30.81 10.85
CA ARG A 83 2.28 -30.34 9.53
C ARG A 83 2.53 -28.85 9.41
N ARG A 84 3.45 -28.45 8.53
CA ARG A 84 4.05 -27.10 8.54
C ARG A 84 4.21 -26.51 7.15
N GLU A 85 4.03 -25.21 7.03
CA GLU A 85 4.39 -24.49 5.81
C GLU A 85 5.92 -24.39 5.74
N GLU A 86 6.47 -24.65 4.56
CA GLU A 86 7.92 -24.58 4.30
C GLU A 86 8.15 -24.05 2.89
N TYR A 87 9.14 -23.15 2.79
CA TYR A 87 9.72 -22.66 1.56
C TYR A 87 11.23 -22.86 1.63
N VAL A 88 11.80 -23.55 0.64
CA VAL A 88 13.24 -23.89 0.56
C VAL A 88 13.84 -23.30 -0.71
N SER A 89 15.00 -22.67 -0.61
CA SER A 89 15.77 -22.22 -1.77
C SER A 89 17.27 -22.40 -1.56
N PHE A 90 17.99 -22.64 -2.65
CA PHE A 90 19.45 -22.63 -2.64
C PHE A 90 19.96 -21.18 -2.73
N LEU A 91 20.89 -20.84 -1.86
CA LEU A 91 21.62 -19.58 -1.87
C LEU A 91 23.05 -19.86 -2.37
N PRO A 92 23.40 -19.40 -3.59
CA PRO A 92 24.77 -19.38 -4.08
C PRO A 92 25.77 -18.76 -3.10
N GLU A 93 27.01 -19.23 -3.13
CA GLU A 93 28.10 -18.65 -2.33
C GLU A 93 28.38 -17.20 -2.77
N GLY A 94 28.62 -16.31 -1.81
CA GLY A 94 28.80 -14.87 -2.03
C GLY A 94 27.57 -14.01 -1.76
N LEU A 95 26.35 -14.53 -1.92
CA LEU A 95 25.11 -13.75 -1.76
C LEU A 95 24.64 -13.61 -0.30
N SER A 96 23.96 -12.50 -0.02
CA SER A 96 23.22 -12.21 1.21
C SER A 96 21.90 -13.01 1.28
N VAL A 97 21.36 -13.15 2.49
CA VAL A 97 20.07 -13.81 2.71
C VAL A 97 18.91 -12.98 2.14
N LEU A 98 19.05 -11.64 2.13
CA LEU A 98 18.11 -10.72 1.47
C LEU A 98 18.16 -10.82 -0.07
N GLU A 99 19.22 -11.42 -0.62
CA GLU A 99 19.40 -11.66 -2.05
C GLU A 99 18.91 -13.05 -2.49
N CYS A 100 18.17 -13.77 -1.63
CA CYS A 100 17.63 -15.10 -1.91
C CYS A 100 16.98 -15.19 -3.32
N PRO A 101 17.37 -16.16 -4.17
CA PRO A 101 16.82 -16.28 -5.52
C PRO A 101 15.31 -16.57 -5.58
N ASP A 102 14.75 -17.22 -4.54
CA ASP A 102 13.30 -17.45 -4.45
C ASP A 102 12.60 -16.17 -3.97
N LEU A 103 11.84 -15.55 -4.87
CA LEU A 103 11.07 -14.33 -4.59
C LEU A 103 10.06 -14.51 -3.45
N ARG A 104 9.53 -15.72 -3.21
CA ARG A 104 8.59 -15.96 -2.10
C ARG A 104 9.30 -15.83 -0.76
N ILE A 105 10.46 -16.46 -0.63
CA ILE A 105 11.31 -16.35 0.57
C ILE A 105 11.78 -14.91 0.76
N ARG A 106 12.24 -14.25 -0.31
CA ARG A 106 12.66 -12.84 -0.28
C ARG A 106 11.53 -11.93 0.20
N ASN A 107 10.33 -12.08 -0.36
CA ASN A 107 9.17 -11.27 -0.01
C ASN A 107 8.71 -11.54 1.42
N MET A 108 8.63 -12.80 1.87
CA MET A 108 8.26 -13.13 3.26
C MET A 108 9.25 -12.54 4.27
N ILE A 109 10.56 -12.55 3.98
CA ILE A 109 11.55 -11.86 4.82
C ILE A 109 11.25 -10.36 4.84
N PHE A 110 11.06 -9.74 3.68
CA PHE A 110 10.86 -8.30 3.55
C PHE A 110 9.55 -7.80 4.19
N GLU A 111 8.48 -8.59 4.12
CA GLU A 111 7.21 -8.41 4.84
C GLU A 111 7.48 -8.47 6.36
N PHE A 112 7.87 -9.64 6.87
CA PHE A 112 8.04 -9.88 8.30
C PHE A 112 9.05 -8.93 8.98
N THR A 113 10.16 -8.56 8.32
CA THR A 113 11.14 -7.62 8.90
C THR A 113 10.89 -6.16 8.55
N SER A 114 9.98 -5.85 7.60
CA SER A 114 9.81 -4.51 7.03
C SER A 114 11.14 -3.86 6.58
N GLY A 115 12.05 -4.68 6.04
CA GLY A 115 13.39 -4.27 5.60
C GLY A 115 14.42 -4.08 6.72
N LEU A 116 14.15 -4.53 7.96
CA LEU A 116 15.15 -4.56 9.04
C LEU A 116 16.24 -5.62 8.82
N ASP A 117 17.41 -5.34 9.39
CA ASP A 117 18.59 -6.20 9.40
C ASP A 117 18.36 -7.53 10.15
N LEU A 118 19.05 -8.58 9.68
CA LEU A 118 18.94 -9.95 10.20
C LEU A 118 20.19 -10.35 11.00
N PHE A 119 19.97 -10.82 12.23
CA PHE A 119 21.01 -11.22 13.18
C PHE A 119 20.96 -12.72 13.48
N PRO A 120 22.11 -13.39 13.72
CA PRO A 120 22.15 -14.79 14.13
C PRO A 120 21.57 -15.02 15.53
N LEU A 121 20.30 -15.46 15.58
CA LEU A 121 19.58 -15.77 16.80
C LEU A 121 20.12 -17.06 17.46
N ILE A 122 20.32 -18.13 16.67
CA ILE A 122 20.79 -19.45 17.15
C ILE A 122 21.71 -20.08 16.10
N THR A 123 22.71 -20.86 16.55
CA THR A 123 23.41 -21.82 15.67
C THR A 123 23.40 -23.23 16.27
N LEU A 124 23.31 -24.25 15.42
CA LEU A 124 23.51 -25.66 15.81
C LEU A 124 24.29 -26.43 14.75
N LYS A 125 24.94 -27.52 15.16
CA LYS A 125 25.64 -28.44 14.24
C LYS A 125 25.12 -29.86 14.42
N GLN A 126 25.00 -30.62 13.33
CA GLN A 126 24.47 -31.98 13.34
C GLN A 126 25.17 -32.89 12.34
N LYS A 127 25.35 -34.17 12.70
CA LYS A 127 25.57 -35.27 11.73
C LYS A 127 24.18 -35.81 11.38
N ARG A 128 23.73 -35.57 10.15
CA ARG A 128 22.52 -36.17 9.58
C ARG A 128 22.88 -37.43 8.82
N MET A 129 22.06 -38.46 8.94
CA MET A 129 22.09 -39.64 8.09
C MET A 129 20.76 -39.75 7.36
N ILE A 130 20.82 -39.67 6.04
CA ILE A 130 19.67 -39.70 5.14
C ILE A 130 19.54 -41.10 4.55
N ARG A 131 18.32 -41.64 4.56
CA ARG A 131 17.90 -42.80 3.74
C ARG A 131 16.53 -42.53 3.15
N GLN A 132 16.20 -43.17 2.04
CA GLN A 132 14.85 -43.15 1.49
C GLN A 132 14.12 -44.44 1.83
N LEU A 133 12.85 -44.32 2.20
CA LEU A 133 11.93 -45.40 2.45
C LEU A 133 11.09 -45.66 1.19
N LYS A 134 11.02 -46.92 0.76
CA LYS A 134 10.37 -47.32 -0.51
C LYS A 134 9.34 -48.43 -0.31
N LEU A 135 8.28 -48.38 -1.11
CA LEU A 135 7.34 -49.48 -1.35
C LEU A 135 7.35 -49.76 -2.86
N GLU A 136 7.68 -50.98 -3.27
CA GLU A 136 7.74 -51.37 -4.70
C GLU A 136 8.52 -50.35 -5.57
N GLU A 137 9.73 -49.99 -5.11
CA GLU A 137 10.61 -48.94 -5.63
C GLU A 137 10.10 -47.48 -5.58
N LYS A 138 8.81 -47.24 -5.35
CA LYS A 138 8.21 -45.91 -5.16
C LYS A 138 8.70 -45.29 -3.83
N PRO A 139 9.25 -44.05 -3.82
CA PRO A 139 9.65 -43.38 -2.59
C PRO A 139 8.43 -42.91 -1.79
N ILE A 140 8.34 -43.34 -0.53
CA ILE A 140 7.23 -43.05 0.39
C ILE A 140 7.62 -41.93 1.37
N ALA A 141 8.80 -42.02 1.97
CA ALA A 141 9.32 -41.05 2.93
C ALA A 141 10.85 -40.94 2.84
N ASP A 142 11.43 -39.84 3.33
CA ASP A 142 12.83 -39.82 3.76
C ASP A 142 12.91 -40.14 5.25
N LEU A 143 13.96 -40.86 5.64
CA LEU A 143 14.36 -41.09 7.03
C LEU A 143 15.58 -40.22 7.34
N TYR A 144 15.53 -39.47 8.44
CA TYR A 144 16.66 -38.71 8.96
C TYR A 144 17.00 -39.16 10.37
N LEU A 145 18.18 -39.78 10.54
CA LEU A 145 18.75 -40.06 11.86
C LEU A 145 19.84 -39.01 12.15
N ASP A 146 19.54 -38.09 13.06
CA ASP A 146 20.40 -36.96 13.40
C ASP A 146 21.07 -37.13 14.76
N LYS A 147 22.33 -36.70 14.85
CA LYS A 147 23.02 -36.45 16.12
C LYS A 147 23.36 -34.97 16.21
N VAL A 148 22.64 -34.24 17.05
CA VAL A 148 22.63 -32.77 17.12
C VAL A 148 23.43 -32.28 18.32
N ASN A 149 24.17 -31.19 18.13
CA ASN A 149 25.08 -30.58 19.09
C ASN A 149 24.72 -29.09 19.24
N LEU A 150 24.00 -28.76 20.31
CA LEU A 150 23.66 -27.40 20.69
C LEU A 150 24.76 -26.78 21.54
N LYS A 151 25.06 -25.50 21.29
CA LYS A 151 25.94 -24.66 22.12
C LYS A 151 25.22 -23.36 22.50
N SER A 152 25.30 -23.03 23.77
CA SER A 152 25.10 -21.70 24.35
C SER A 152 26.39 -21.37 25.13
N GLU A 153 26.63 -20.10 25.44
CA GLU A 153 27.93 -19.56 25.87
C GLU A 153 28.71 -20.44 26.87
N SER A 154 28.02 -20.94 27.90
CA SER A 154 28.56 -21.81 28.95
C SER A 154 28.02 -23.24 28.93
N ARG A 155 27.07 -23.58 28.04
CA ARG A 155 26.29 -24.84 28.08
C ARG A 155 26.32 -25.58 26.75
N LYS A 156 26.42 -26.91 26.80
CA LYS A 156 26.39 -27.80 25.63
C LYS A 156 25.40 -28.95 25.85
N LYS A 157 24.47 -29.17 24.92
CA LYS A 157 23.55 -30.33 24.91
C LYS A 157 23.77 -31.11 23.62
N ILE A 158 24.09 -32.40 23.73
CA ILE A 158 24.05 -33.35 22.62
C ILE A 158 22.82 -34.24 22.84
N TYR A 159 22.09 -34.52 21.77
CA TYR A 159 21.03 -35.51 21.74
C TYR A 159 20.94 -36.13 20.34
N SER A 160 20.21 -37.23 20.25
CA SER A 160 19.89 -37.89 18.98
C SER A 160 18.39 -37.79 18.71
N GLU A 161 18.00 -37.71 17.45
CA GLU A 161 16.59 -37.73 17.03
C GLU A 161 16.43 -38.47 15.70
N PHE A 162 15.22 -38.99 15.49
CA PHE A 162 14.82 -39.67 14.26
C PHE A 162 13.60 -38.94 13.68
N GLU A 163 13.63 -38.64 12.38
CA GLU A 163 12.55 -37.99 11.65
C GLU A 163 12.12 -38.87 10.48
N VAL A 164 10.82 -38.94 10.22
CA VAL A 164 10.22 -39.58 9.04
C VAL A 164 9.44 -38.51 8.28
N GLU A 165 9.99 -38.03 7.18
CA GLU A 165 9.40 -36.95 6.36
C GLU A 165 8.70 -37.55 5.14
N LEU A 166 7.37 -37.37 5.05
CA LEU A 166 6.54 -37.95 4.01
C LEU A 166 6.78 -37.28 2.65
N LYS A 167 6.98 -38.08 1.60
CA LYS A 167 7.10 -37.60 0.21
C LYS A 167 5.79 -37.76 -0.55
N SER A 168 5.71 -37.16 -1.73
CA SER A 168 4.53 -37.21 -2.62
C SER A 168 4.10 -38.63 -3.05
N GLY A 169 4.93 -39.65 -2.85
CA GLY A 169 4.56 -41.04 -3.08
C GLY A 169 3.89 -41.74 -1.90
N GLY A 170 3.95 -41.18 -0.68
CA GLY A 170 3.37 -41.75 0.54
C GLY A 170 2.08 -41.08 1.00
N THR A 171 1.37 -41.76 1.90
CA THR A 171 0.10 -41.35 2.48
C THR A 171 0.21 -41.05 3.98
N ALA A 172 -0.86 -40.52 4.59
CA ALA A 172 -0.94 -40.38 6.05
C ALA A 172 -0.97 -41.76 6.76
N GLU A 173 -1.56 -42.76 6.11
CA GLU A 173 -1.66 -44.14 6.62
C GLU A 173 -0.29 -44.85 6.62
N ASP A 174 0.55 -44.58 5.61
CA ASP A 174 1.97 -45.00 5.63
C ASP A 174 2.69 -44.41 6.85
N LEU A 175 2.59 -43.09 7.07
CA LEU A 175 3.27 -42.40 8.16
C LEU A 175 2.81 -42.91 9.54
N GLU A 176 1.51 -43.16 9.71
CA GLU A 176 0.92 -43.74 10.91
C GLU A 176 1.41 -45.18 11.15
N THR A 177 1.41 -46.03 10.10
CA THR A 177 1.94 -47.41 10.16
C THR A 177 3.42 -47.42 10.54
N ILE A 178 4.21 -46.48 10.00
CA ILE A 178 5.64 -46.34 10.31
C ILE A 178 5.84 -45.87 11.75
N ARG A 179 5.09 -44.85 12.20
CA ARG A 179 5.14 -44.32 13.59
C ARG A 179 4.83 -45.42 14.60
N ASP A 180 3.77 -46.18 14.39
CA ASP A 180 3.32 -47.20 15.33
C ASP A 180 4.25 -48.42 15.36
N PHE A 181 4.87 -48.77 14.22
CA PHE A 181 5.98 -49.73 14.21
C PHE A 181 7.19 -49.22 15.02
N LEU A 182 7.60 -47.98 14.82
CA LEU A 182 8.76 -47.39 15.50
C LEU A 182 8.57 -47.34 17.02
N LEU A 183 7.41 -46.87 17.49
CA LEU A 183 7.07 -46.77 18.92
C LEU A 183 6.87 -48.12 19.61
N SER A 184 6.61 -49.20 18.86
CA SER A 184 6.45 -50.56 19.41
C SER A 184 7.74 -51.39 19.43
N HIS A 185 8.80 -50.98 18.72
CA HIS A 185 10.05 -51.74 18.58
C HIS A 185 11.29 -51.07 19.18
N TYR A 186 11.25 -49.75 19.45
CA TYR A 186 12.38 -48.96 19.95
C TYR A 186 11.95 -48.05 21.11
N ASN A 187 12.87 -47.67 22.00
CA ASN A 187 12.61 -46.75 23.12
C ASN A 187 12.58 -45.28 22.64
N LEU A 188 11.63 -44.98 21.74
CA LEU A 188 11.48 -43.68 21.09
C LEU A 188 10.43 -42.83 21.80
N VAL A 189 10.75 -41.54 21.99
CA VAL A 189 9.85 -40.56 22.62
C VAL A 189 9.40 -39.57 21.56
N GLU A 190 8.09 -39.47 21.32
CA GLU A 190 7.53 -38.47 20.39
C GLU A 190 7.99 -37.05 20.75
N ASN A 191 8.36 -36.28 19.74
CA ASN A 191 8.99 -34.98 19.93
C ASN A 191 8.11 -33.86 19.32
N PRO A 192 7.36 -33.10 20.15
CA PRO A 192 6.45 -32.05 19.69
C PRO A 192 7.19 -30.77 19.23
N PHE A 193 8.50 -30.67 19.46
CA PHE A 193 9.29 -29.46 19.19
C PHE A 193 10.24 -29.65 18.00
N SER A 194 10.30 -28.67 17.11
CA SER A 194 11.33 -28.63 16.08
C SER A 194 12.74 -28.43 16.65
N LYS A 195 13.75 -28.68 15.82
CA LYS A 195 15.16 -28.35 16.11
C LYS A 195 15.36 -26.88 16.49
N PHE A 196 14.59 -25.96 15.90
CA PHE A 196 14.62 -24.54 16.27
C PHE A 196 14.09 -24.34 17.69
N GLU A 197 12.88 -24.83 17.98
CA GLU A 197 12.22 -24.62 19.28
C GLU A 197 13.04 -25.21 20.43
N ARG A 198 13.56 -26.44 20.31
CA ARG A 198 14.46 -27.02 21.34
C ARG A 198 15.77 -26.25 21.47
N ALA A 199 16.31 -25.70 20.39
CA ALA A 199 17.54 -24.90 20.44
C ALA A 199 17.30 -23.53 21.10
N TYR A 200 16.13 -22.93 20.89
CA TYR A 200 15.71 -21.68 21.53
C TYR A 200 15.48 -21.89 23.03
N MET A 201 14.68 -22.90 23.40
CA MET A 201 14.48 -23.26 24.81
C MET A 201 15.79 -23.60 25.52
N PHE A 202 16.71 -24.30 24.85
CA PHE A 202 18.04 -24.53 25.39
C PHE A 202 18.85 -23.22 25.58
N ARG A 203 18.90 -22.36 24.54
CA ARG A 203 19.62 -21.07 24.58
C ARG A 203 19.11 -20.20 25.73
N GLU A 204 17.81 -19.97 25.81
CA GLU A 204 17.17 -19.09 26.81
C GLU A 204 16.90 -19.80 28.17
N ASN A 205 17.28 -21.07 28.32
CA ASN A 205 17.10 -21.88 29.53
C ASN A 205 15.63 -22.05 29.98
N LEU A 206 14.73 -22.22 29.02
CA LEU A 206 13.29 -22.41 29.25
C LEU A 206 12.95 -23.88 29.56
N PRO A 207 11.92 -24.15 30.37
CA PRO A 207 11.38 -25.50 30.57
C PRO A 207 10.66 -26.02 29.31
N GLU A 208 10.48 -27.34 29.22
CA GLU A 208 9.75 -27.99 28.11
C GLU A 208 8.21 -27.83 28.20
N LYS A 209 7.71 -27.22 29.29
CA LYS A 209 6.34 -26.72 29.43
C LYS A 209 6.39 -25.26 29.89
N THR A 210 5.99 -24.37 28.99
CA THR A 210 5.93 -22.91 29.18
C THR A 210 4.47 -22.43 29.16
N LEU A 211 4.21 -21.24 29.69
CA LEU A 211 2.92 -20.55 29.53
C LEU A 211 2.77 -19.98 28.11
N LEU A 212 3.89 -19.56 27.52
CA LEU A 212 4.00 -18.93 26.21
C LEU A 212 4.73 -19.84 25.22
N ASP A 213 4.15 -20.03 24.03
CA ASP A 213 4.87 -20.55 22.86
C ASP A 213 5.93 -19.54 22.36
N LEU A 214 6.71 -19.89 21.34
CA LEU A 214 7.76 -18.99 20.85
C LEU A 214 7.25 -17.75 20.12
N ARG A 215 6.09 -17.82 19.46
CA ARG A 215 5.46 -16.67 18.81
C ARG A 215 4.92 -15.72 19.87
N GLU A 216 4.20 -16.24 20.86
CA GLU A 216 3.67 -15.51 22.01
C GLU A 216 4.80 -14.83 22.80
N ARG A 217 5.90 -15.55 23.01
CA ARG A 217 7.12 -15.01 23.63
C ARG A 217 7.80 -13.93 22.80
N ALA A 218 7.83 -14.06 21.48
CA ALA A 218 8.35 -13.02 20.59
C ALA A 218 7.53 -11.73 20.76
N VAL A 219 6.21 -11.81 20.58
CA VAL A 219 5.28 -10.68 20.75
C VAL A 219 5.40 -10.06 22.14
N CYS A 220 5.43 -10.86 23.22
CA CYS A 220 5.57 -10.31 24.56
C CYS A 220 6.95 -9.67 24.77
N THR A 221 8.03 -10.22 24.19
CA THR A 221 9.38 -9.60 24.29
C THR A 221 9.43 -8.25 23.59
N GLN A 222 8.81 -8.13 22.42
CA GLN A 222 8.69 -6.86 21.69
C GLN A 222 8.00 -5.77 22.52
N LEU A 223 6.96 -6.15 23.27
CA LEU A 223 6.13 -5.21 24.01
C LEU A 223 6.66 -4.86 25.40
N ALA A 224 7.36 -5.77 26.10
CA ALA A 224 7.65 -5.65 27.53
C ALA A 224 8.53 -4.45 27.95
N ASN A 225 9.17 -3.76 26.99
CA ASN A 225 9.92 -2.52 27.21
C ASN A 225 9.04 -1.26 27.17
N HIS A 226 7.80 -1.35 26.68
CA HIS A 226 6.87 -0.22 26.62
C HIS A 226 6.24 0.07 27.99
N LYS A 227 6.10 1.35 28.33
CA LYS A 227 5.52 1.78 29.62
C LYS A 227 3.99 1.78 29.67
N ASN A 228 3.33 1.59 28.52
CA ASN A 228 1.88 1.55 28.40
C ASN A 228 1.28 0.19 28.82
N ILE A 229 -0.05 0.09 28.84
CA ILE A 229 -0.80 -1.08 29.32
C ILE A 229 -0.38 -2.39 28.63
N TYR A 230 -0.10 -2.38 27.33
CA TYR A 230 0.30 -3.58 26.59
C TYR A 230 1.70 -4.06 26.96
N GLY A 231 2.64 -3.14 27.17
CA GLY A 231 3.98 -3.50 27.67
C GLY A 231 3.95 -4.02 29.10
N ARG A 232 3.10 -3.44 29.97
CA ARG A 232 2.82 -3.96 31.32
C ARG A 232 2.28 -5.40 31.27
N GLN A 233 1.25 -5.66 30.46
CA GLN A 233 0.65 -6.99 30.29
C GLN A 233 1.66 -8.02 29.76
N ALA A 234 2.42 -7.67 28.72
CA ALA A 234 3.45 -8.52 28.15
C ALA A 234 4.56 -8.86 29.15
N LYS A 235 4.96 -7.90 29.99
CA LYS A 235 5.95 -8.10 31.05
C LYS A 235 5.44 -9.03 32.16
N ILE A 236 4.17 -8.94 32.54
CA ILE A 236 3.54 -9.90 33.47
C ILE A 236 3.63 -11.32 32.87
N LEU A 237 3.18 -11.51 31.62
CA LEU A 237 3.15 -12.82 30.97
C LEU A 237 4.53 -13.47 30.85
N LEU A 238 5.57 -12.70 30.49
CA LEU A 238 6.95 -13.21 30.44
C LEU A 238 7.49 -13.63 31.81
N LEU A 239 7.17 -12.88 32.87
CA LEU A 239 7.69 -13.18 34.21
C LEU A 239 6.94 -14.36 34.85
N LEU A 240 5.62 -14.47 34.67
CA LEU A 240 4.84 -15.66 35.00
C LEU A 240 5.42 -16.91 34.32
N ASP A 241 5.69 -16.81 33.01
CA ASP A 241 6.28 -17.88 32.22
C ASP A 241 7.69 -18.29 32.71
N SER A 242 8.48 -17.32 33.19
CA SER A 242 9.78 -17.58 33.83
C SER A 242 9.67 -18.16 35.24
N GLY A 243 8.46 -18.33 35.78
CA GLY A 243 8.18 -18.97 37.07
C GLY A 243 7.90 -18.03 38.25
N SER A 244 7.71 -16.72 38.02
CA SER A 244 7.32 -15.78 39.08
C SER A 244 5.87 -16.00 39.54
N THR A 245 5.61 -15.89 40.85
CA THR A 245 4.26 -15.96 41.41
C THR A 245 3.51 -14.62 41.31
N GLN A 246 2.17 -14.65 41.39
CA GLN A 246 1.33 -13.44 41.30
C GLN A 246 1.69 -12.41 42.39
N ALA A 247 1.97 -12.86 43.62
CA ALA A 247 2.38 -11.99 44.74
C ALA A 247 3.75 -11.33 44.53
N GLU A 248 4.73 -12.06 43.99
CA GLU A 248 6.03 -11.49 43.63
C GLU A 248 5.90 -10.43 42.52
N LEU A 249 5.03 -10.67 41.54
CA LEU A 249 4.75 -9.72 40.45
C LEU A 249 3.99 -8.49 40.93
N SER A 250 3.04 -8.66 41.85
CA SER A 250 2.33 -7.59 42.53
C SER A 250 3.31 -6.64 43.24
N LEU A 251 4.24 -7.19 44.01
CA LEU A 251 5.29 -6.43 44.69
C LEU A 251 6.29 -5.78 43.73
N LEU A 252 6.76 -6.52 42.71
CA LEU A 252 7.79 -6.08 41.77
C LEU A 252 7.30 -4.98 40.81
N LEU A 253 6.06 -5.09 40.33
CA LEU A 253 5.49 -4.19 39.31
C LEU A 253 4.55 -3.13 39.92
N LYS A 254 4.18 -3.27 41.21
CA LYS A 254 3.17 -2.45 41.91
C LYS A 254 1.78 -2.53 41.27
N ILE A 255 1.33 -3.75 41.03
CA ILE A 255 0.07 -4.07 40.34
C ILE A 255 -0.78 -4.93 41.28
N PRO A 256 -2.08 -4.65 41.50
CA PRO A 256 -2.93 -5.48 42.35
C PRO A 256 -3.02 -6.93 41.81
N GLU A 257 -2.94 -7.93 42.70
CA GLU A 257 -3.07 -9.35 42.32
C GLU A 257 -4.34 -9.65 41.48
N PRO A 258 -5.52 -9.05 41.76
CA PRO A 258 -6.70 -9.24 40.90
C PRO A 258 -6.56 -8.72 39.45
N GLU A 259 -5.70 -7.72 39.18
CA GLU A 259 -5.39 -7.27 37.80
C GLU A 259 -4.53 -8.33 37.07
N ILE A 260 -3.63 -8.99 37.81
CA ILE A 260 -2.78 -10.08 37.31
C ILE A 260 -3.63 -11.34 37.05
N GLU A 261 -4.51 -11.71 37.98
CA GLU A 261 -5.44 -12.83 37.82
C GLU A 261 -6.39 -12.62 36.63
N ALA A 262 -6.98 -11.43 36.50
CA ALA A 262 -7.83 -11.09 35.36
C ALA A 262 -7.08 -11.14 34.02
N LEU A 263 -5.81 -10.73 33.98
CA LEU A 263 -4.98 -10.87 32.78
C LEU A 263 -4.70 -12.35 32.44
N ILE A 264 -4.41 -13.19 33.43
CA ILE A 264 -4.17 -14.63 33.23
C ILE A 264 -5.42 -15.30 32.65
N LEU A 265 -6.57 -15.13 33.30
CA LEU A 265 -7.85 -15.71 32.86
C LEU A 265 -8.24 -15.24 31.44
N ARG A 266 -7.96 -13.98 31.10
CA ARG A 266 -8.16 -13.46 29.74
C ARG A 266 -7.17 -14.09 28.76
N PHE A 267 -5.90 -14.18 29.10
CA PHE A 267 -4.86 -14.77 28.24
C PHE A 267 -5.05 -16.26 28.01
N GLU A 268 -5.50 -17.04 29.00
CA GLU A 268 -5.82 -18.47 28.81
C GLU A 268 -6.91 -18.69 27.75
N LYS A 269 -7.90 -17.80 27.70
CA LYS A 269 -9.03 -17.85 26.77
C LYS A 269 -8.71 -17.25 25.39
N GLU A 270 -7.99 -16.13 25.35
CA GLU A 270 -7.84 -15.29 24.14
C GLU A 270 -6.42 -15.35 23.53
N ARG A 271 -5.45 -15.94 24.24
CA ARG A 271 -4.02 -16.05 23.85
C ARG A 271 -3.49 -14.69 23.38
N LEU A 272 -2.84 -14.62 22.22
CA LEU A 272 -2.33 -13.36 21.67
C LEU A 272 -3.39 -12.25 21.56
N SER A 273 -4.66 -12.58 21.31
CA SER A 273 -5.73 -11.59 21.07
C SER A 273 -6.06 -10.70 22.27
N VAL A 274 -5.44 -10.91 23.43
CA VAL A 274 -5.39 -9.89 24.50
C VAL A 274 -4.66 -8.61 24.07
N PHE A 275 -3.87 -8.68 23.00
CA PHE A 275 -3.16 -7.57 22.36
C PHE A 275 -3.77 -7.25 20.99
N PRO A 276 -4.08 -5.98 20.67
CA PRO A 276 -4.90 -5.62 19.51
C PRO A 276 -4.24 -5.91 18.16
N PHE A 277 -2.95 -5.55 18.03
CA PHE A 277 -2.11 -5.72 16.85
C PHE A 277 -1.74 -7.19 16.53
N THR A 278 -2.51 -8.16 17.04
CA THR A 278 -2.30 -9.61 16.81
C THR A 278 -3.51 -10.34 16.22
N GLY A 279 -4.65 -9.63 16.05
CA GLY A 279 -5.95 -10.15 15.58
C GLY A 279 -5.97 -10.65 14.13
N ALA A 280 -5.22 -11.71 13.84
CA ALA A 280 -4.99 -12.22 12.49
C ALA A 280 -6.20 -13.02 11.95
N LYS A 281 -7.23 -12.33 11.45
CA LYS A 281 -8.18 -12.94 10.49
C LYS A 281 -7.42 -13.30 9.21
N LYS A 282 -7.54 -14.56 8.77
CA LYS A 282 -7.11 -15.00 7.42
C LYS A 282 -7.98 -14.35 6.33
N LYS A 283 -7.76 -13.06 6.05
CA LYS A 283 -8.17 -12.41 4.80
C LYS A 283 -7.10 -12.66 3.74
N THR A 284 -7.54 -12.88 2.50
CA THR A 284 -6.77 -13.55 1.44
C THR A 284 -5.46 -12.86 1.08
N LEU A 285 -4.45 -13.65 0.68
CA LEU A 285 -3.10 -13.20 0.29
C LEU A 285 -3.07 -12.46 -1.06
N GLU A 286 -4.21 -12.26 -1.71
CA GLU A 286 -4.34 -11.89 -3.13
C GLU A 286 -4.38 -10.39 -3.43
N LYS A 287 -4.46 -9.52 -2.40
CA LYS A 287 -4.54 -8.04 -2.58
C LYS A 287 -3.57 -7.23 -1.71
N LYS A 288 -2.53 -7.84 -1.11
CA LYS A 288 -1.61 -7.14 -0.18
C LYS A 288 -0.34 -6.59 -0.84
N LEU A 289 -0.24 -5.25 -0.85
CA LEU A 289 1.00 -4.45 -0.69
C LEU A 289 2.22 -4.74 -1.60
N MET A 290 2.03 -5.32 -2.79
CA MET A 290 3.07 -5.41 -3.85
C MET A 290 3.37 -4.05 -4.54
N PHE A 291 3.44 -2.98 -3.77
CA PHE A 291 3.72 -1.61 -4.24
C PHE A 291 4.92 -0.95 -3.54
N TYR A 292 5.57 -1.65 -2.60
CA TYR A 292 6.62 -1.08 -1.75
C TYR A 292 8.00 -1.45 -2.28
N PHE A 293 8.66 -0.43 -2.81
CA PHE A 293 9.92 -0.45 -3.58
C PHE A 293 9.82 -1.18 -4.93
N GLN A 294 9.78 -0.37 -5.99
CA GLN A 294 10.47 -0.75 -7.23
C GLN A 294 11.97 -0.92 -6.89
N SER A 295 12.38 -2.14 -6.55
CA SER A 295 13.78 -2.46 -6.30
C SER A 295 14.59 -2.15 -7.56
N GLY A 296 15.40 -1.09 -7.53
CA GLY A 296 16.30 -0.76 -8.63
C GLY A 296 17.22 -1.95 -8.91
N LYS A 297 17.17 -2.47 -10.13
CA LYS A 297 18.04 -3.55 -10.58
C LYS A 297 18.90 -3.10 -11.75
N GLY A 298 20.09 -2.60 -11.41
CA GLY A 298 21.25 -2.93 -12.24
C GLY A 298 21.46 -4.45 -12.22
N SER A 299 22.03 -5.00 -13.29
CA SER A 299 22.43 -6.42 -13.32
C SER A 299 23.66 -6.64 -12.43
N PRO A 300 23.80 -7.81 -11.78
CA PRO A 300 24.86 -8.09 -10.80
C PRO A 300 26.25 -8.33 -11.40
N GLU A 301 26.57 -7.70 -12.54
CA GLU A 301 27.89 -7.77 -13.20
C GLU A 301 28.62 -6.42 -13.23
N ASN A 302 27.94 -5.31 -12.95
CA ASN A 302 28.57 -4.00 -12.74
C ASN A 302 28.18 -3.46 -11.36
N GLY A 303 29.14 -2.88 -10.63
CA GLY A 303 28.96 -2.47 -9.24
C GLY A 303 27.88 -1.41 -9.05
N TRP A 304 27.21 -1.45 -7.89
CA TRP A 304 26.09 -0.58 -7.50
C TRP A 304 26.31 0.89 -7.88
N THR A 305 25.57 1.36 -8.89
CA THR A 305 25.42 2.78 -9.21
C THR A 305 24.02 3.25 -8.83
N GLU A 306 23.95 4.34 -8.08
CA GLU A 306 22.69 4.93 -7.62
C GLU A 306 21.93 5.53 -8.81
N ILE A 307 20.82 4.90 -9.21
CA ILE A 307 19.82 5.53 -10.06
C ILE A 307 18.92 6.35 -9.13
N GLY A 308 19.12 7.67 -9.16
CA GLY A 308 18.44 8.58 -8.23
C GLY A 308 16.93 8.58 -8.39
N TYR A 309 16.23 8.01 -7.42
CA TYR A 309 14.93 8.52 -7.02
C TYR A 309 15.20 9.83 -6.28
N GLU A 310 14.54 10.92 -6.67
CA GLU A 310 14.54 12.13 -5.85
C GLU A 310 13.70 11.86 -4.60
N GLU A 311 14.38 11.63 -3.48
CA GLU A 311 13.74 11.49 -2.18
C GLU A 311 13.03 12.79 -1.81
N TRP A 312 11.77 12.70 -1.41
CA TRP A 312 10.98 13.87 -1.05
C TRP A 312 11.41 14.40 0.33
N THR A 313 11.61 15.71 0.44
CA THR A 313 11.52 16.36 1.76
C THR A 313 10.04 16.55 2.12
N PRO A 314 9.66 16.50 3.41
CA PRO A 314 8.28 16.70 3.82
C PRO A 314 7.70 18.04 3.34
N GLU A 315 8.52 19.09 3.30
CA GLU A 315 8.14 20.45 2.91
C GLU A 315 7.89 20.54 1.39
N ALA A 316 8.72 19.85 0.58
CA ALA A 316 8.51 19.72 -0.85
C ALA A 316 7.22 18.95 -1.17
N LEU A 317 6.94 17.89 -0.40
CA LEU A 317 5.73 17.08 -0.56
C LEU A 317 4.47 17.90 -0.17
N LEU A 318 4.51 18.64 0.95
CA LEU A 318 3.42 19.57 1.32
C LEU A 318 3.20 20.67 0.28
N LYS A 319 4.26 21.23 -0.31
CA LYS A 319 4.12 22.20 -1.41
C LYS A 319 3.43 21.57 -2.62
N PHE A 320 3.86 20.36 -3.01
CA PHE A 320 3.30 19.65 -4.17
C PHE A 320 1.81 19.33 -4.01
N TYR A 321 1.36 18.96 -2.80
CA TYR A 321 -0.07 18.76 -2.50
C TYR A 321 -0.85 20.06 -2.17
N GLY A 322 -0.16 21.20 -2.09
CA GLY A 322 -0.77 22.53 -1.89
C GLY A 322 -1.28 22.79 -0.47
N ILE A 323 -0.60 22.22 0.54
CA ILE A 323 -1.01 22.27 1.95
C ILE A 323 -0.43 23.51 2.65
N SER A 324 -1.18 24.06 3.63
CA SER A 324 -0.69 25.15 4.48
C SER A 324 0.41 24.66 5.44
N ILE A 325 1.64 25.08 5.17
CA ILE A 325 2.82 24.79 6.00
C ILE A 325 2.63 25.34 7.43
N GLU A 326 2.21 26.61 7.55
CA GLU A 326 1.95 27.28 8.85
C GLU A 326 1.02 26.48 9.77
N LYS A 327 -0.08 25.92 9.23
CA LYS A 327 -0.98 25.07 10.02
C LYS A 327 -0.31 23.76 10.47
N ALA A 328 0.47 23.14 9.59
CA ALA A 328 1.17 21.89 9.90
C ALA A 328 2.30 22.10 10.92
N GLU A 329 3.04 23.21 10.85
CA GLU A 329 4.04 23.64 11.82
C GLU A 329 3.44 23.94 13.21
N ASN A 330 2.27 24.58 13.24
CA ASN A 330 1.52 24.82 14.47
C ASN A 330 1.16 23.50 15.20
N ILE A 331 0.54 22.54 14.49
CA ILE A 331 0.16 21.25 15.09
C ILE A 331 1.40 20.47 15.53
N THR A 332 2.43 20.45 14.68
CA THR A 332 3.74 19.85 14.98
C THR A 332 4.36 20.40 16.27
N SER A 333 4.28 21.71 16.47
CA SER A 333 4.83 22.37 17.67
C SER A 333 4.14 21.89 18.96
N GLY A 334 2.80 21.75 18.95
CA GLY A 334 2.07 21.22 20.11
C GLY A 334 2.24 19.72 20.32
N ALA A 335 2.30 18.92 19.25
CA ALA A 335 2.56 17.49 19.34
C ALA A 335 3.91 17.20 19.99
N LEU A 336 4.95 17.95 19.62
CA LEU A 336 6.28 17.86 20.24
C LEU A 336 6.29 18.38 21.69
N ALA A 337 5.58 19.47 21.99
CA ALA A 337 5.47 19.99 23.36
C ALA A 337 4.78 18.98 24.31
N LEU A 338 3.76 18.26 23.84
CA LEU A 338 3.13 17.16 24.57
C LEU A 338 4.11 15.99 24.76
N PHE A 339 4.77 15.53 23.69
CA PHE A 339 5.73 14.43 23.76
C PHE A 339 6.86 14.71 24.77
N ASP A 340 7.49 15.89 24.71
CA ASP A 340 8.58 16.25 25.61
C ASP A 340 8.11 16.36 27.07
N GLY A 341 6.93 16.97 27.30
CA GLY A 341 6.31 17.08 28.63
C GLY A 341 5.92 15.72 29.23
N PHE A 342 5.52 14.76 28.41
CA PHE A 342 5.14 13.41 28.83
C PHE A 342 6.29 12.38 28.80
N SER A 343 7.53 12.78 28.52
CA SER A 343 8.73 11.93 28.43
C SER A 343 8.90 10.91 29.57
N ALA A 344 8.51 11.27 30.80
CA ALA A 344 8.50 10.37 31.95
C ALA A 344 7.55 9.14 31.78
N TYR A 345 6.41 9.33 31.10
CA TYR A 345 5.31 8.36 30.98
C TYR A 345 5.49 7.38 29.82
N HIS A 346 5.80 7.85 28.61
CA HIS A 346 5.83 6.97 27.43
C HIS A 346 7.18 6.26 27.25
N GLY A 347 8.31 6.92 27.56
CA GLY A 347 9.65 6.31 27.49
C GLY A 347 10.16 6.03 26.07
N LEU A 348 9.64 6.74 25.07
CA LEU A 348 10.12 6.71 23.69
C LEU A 348 11.30 7.68 23.51
N GLY A 349 12.11 7.49 22.46
CA GLY A 349 13.37 8.20 22.23
C GLY A 349 13.29 9.30 21.17
N LYS A 350 14.47 9.65 20.63
CA LYS A 350 14.60 10.69 19.59
C LYS A 350 13.99 10.27 18.25
N GLU A 351 14.07 8.99 17.92
CA GLU A 351 13.54 8.42 16.68
C GLU A 351 12.00 8.54 16.65
N GLU A 352 11.32 8.16 17.73
CA GLU A 352 9.87 8.34 17.82
C GLU A 352 9.44 9.81 17.87
N ARG A 353 10.27 10.69 18.44
CA ARG A 353 10.04 12.15 18.41
C ARG A 353 10.13 12.71 16.98
N GLU A 354 11.07 12.20 16.19
CA GLU A 354 11.23 12.56 14.78
C GLU A 354 10.03 12.06 13.95
N LEU A 355 9.61 10.81 14.16
CA LEU A 355 8.43 10.24 13.53
C LEU A 355 7.15 11.01 13.90
N LEU A 356 7.01 11.46 15.16
CA LEU A 356 5.90 12.32 15.55
C LEU A 356 5.94 13.68 14.82
N ARG A 357 7.13 14.31 14.66
CA ARG A 357 7.25 15.56 13.89
C ARG A 357 6.76 15.36 12.46
N LEU A 358 7.24 14.31 11.81
CA LEU A 358 6.93 14.01 10.41
C LEU A 358 5.46 13.64 10.19
N ALA A 359 4.85 12.85 11.10
CA ALA A 359 3.43 12.56 11.05
C ALA A 359 2.56 13.80 11.29
N SER A 360 2.93 14.66 12.26
CA SER A 360 2.22 15.92 12.55
C SER A 360 2.26 16.90 11.38
N LEU A 361 3.35 16.88 10.62
CA LEU A 361 3.58 17.71 9.43
C LEU A 361 2.79 17.18 8.22
N LEU A 362 2.70 15.86 8.04
CA LEU A 362 2.14 15.22 6.83
C LEU A 362 0.70 14.69 6.96
N GLN A 363 0.11 14.64 8.16
CA GLN A 363 -1.21 14.03 8.41
C GLN A 363 -2.37 14.52 7.52
N ASN A 364 -2.34 15.79 7.09
CA ASN A 364 -3.42 16.41 6.33
C ASN A 364 -3.08 16.50 4.83
N ILE A 365 -2.09 15.75 4.33
CA ILE A 365 -1.63 15.86 2.94
C ILE A 365 -2.67 15.37 1.91
N GLY A 366 -3.64 14.56 2.36
CA GLY A 366 -4.85 14.17 1.65
C GLY A 366 -6.01 15.19 1.70
N SER A 367 -5.89 16.36 2.34
CA SER A 367 -6.99 17.32 2.58
C SER A 367 -7.61 17.96 1.32
N THR A 368 -7.22 17.51 0.13
CA THR A 368 -7.84 17.87 -1.16
C THR A 368 -8.96 16.91 -1.58
N ALA A 369 -9.20 15.85 -0.80
CA ALA A 369 -10.24 14.83 -0.98
C ALA A 369 -11.56 15.19 -0.27
N ARG A 370 -12.45 14.20 -0.05
CA ARG A 370 -13.55 14.33 0.91
C ARG A 370 -13.02 14.19 2.34
N LYS A 371 -13.74 14.73 3.32
CA LYS A 371 -13.30 14.78 4.72
C LYS A 371 -13.24 13.39 5.36
N GLU A 372 -14.04 12.47 4.84
CA GLU A 372 -14.16 11.07 5.23
C GLU A 372 -13.11 10.17 4.54
N GLU A 373 -12.25 10.76 3.69
CA GLU A 373 -11.20 10.09 2.91
C GLU A 373 -9.79 10.67 3.22
N GLU A 374 -9.71 11.68 4.09
CA GLU A 374 -8.52 12.53 4.29
C GLU A 374 -7.32 11.74 4.84
N SER A 375 -7.49 10.99 5.93
CA SER A 375 -6.39 10.22 6.54
C SER A 375 -5.97 9.01 5.69
N PRO A 376 -6.90 8.20 5.11
CA PRO A 376 -6.55 7.14 4.16
C PRO A 376 -5.74 7.64 2.96
N ILE A 377 -6.09 8.79 2.38
CA ILE A 377 -5.35 9.36 1.25
C ILE A 377 -4.01 9.94 1.70
N SER A 378 -3.92 10.58 2.87
CA SER A 378 -2.64 10.99 3.45
C SER A 378 -1.70 9.80 3.67
N ARG A 379 -2.24 8.68 4.15
CA ARG A 379 -1.53 7.41 4.34
C ARG A 379 -1.02 6.83 3.02
N GLU A 380 -1.85 6.76 1.97
CA GLU A 380 -1.38 6.34 0.63
C GLU A 380 -0.32 7.29 0.06
N ILE A 381 -0.41 8.60 0.29
CA ILE A 381 0.60 9.57 -0.16
C ILE A 381 1.94 9.32 0.56
N ILE A 382 1.96 9.25 1.89
CA ILE A 382 3.16 9.01 2.71
C ILE A 382 3.85 7.71 2.32
N LEU A 383 3.07 6.67 2.04
CA LEU A 383 3.61 5.38 1.61
C LEU A 383 4.18 5.45 0.19
N THR A 384 3.44 6.03 -0.78
CA THR A 384 3.85 6.05 -2.19
C THR A 384 4.98 7.02 -2.54
N HIS A 385 5.32 7.96 -1.64
CA HIS A 385 6.39 8.95 -1.85
C HIS A 385 7.54 8.72 -0.87
N PRO A 386 8.70 8.19 -1.32
CA PRO A 386 9.82 7.91 -0.42
C PRO A 386 10.38 9.21 0.17
N LEU A 387 10.27 9.35 1.49
CA LEU A 387 10.79 10.50 2.25
C LEU A 387 12.28 10.33 2.56
N LYS A 388 13.00 11.44 2.44
CA LYS A 388 14.46 11.50 2.56
C LYS A 388 15.00 10.90 3.86
N GLY A 389 15.82 9.86 3.73
CA GLY A 389 16.51 9.21 4.85
C GLY A 389 15.68 8.29 5.73
N LEU A 390 14.41 8.01 5.41
CA LEU A 390 13.57 7.06 6.17
C LEU A 390 13.61 5.64 5.60
N LYS A 391 13.58 4.64 6.50
CA LYS A 391 13.41 3.21 6.16
C LYS A 391 11.92 2.86 5.99
N LEU A 392 11.64 1.69 5.40
CA LEU A 392 10.26 1.24 5.17
C LEU A 392 9.42 1.16 6.46
N HIS A 393 9.96 0.59 7.54
CA HIS A 393 9.21 0.50 8.80
C HIS A 393 8.88 1.88 9.37
N GLU A 394 9.74 2.89 9.17
CA GLU A 394 9.48 4.29 9.55
C GLU A 394 8.35 4.89 8.70
N LEU A 395 8.38 4.73 7.38
CA LEU A 395 7.28 5.15 6.48
C LEU A 395 5.94 4.47 6.85
N LYS A 396 5.96 3.17 7.15
CA LYS A 396 4.79 2.42 7.62
C LYS A 396 4.27 2.93 8.98
N ILE A 397 5.17 3.33 9.89
CA ILE A 397 4.80 3.93 11.18
C ILE A 397 4.14 5.30 10.97
N LEU A 398 4.72 6.16 10.14
CA LEU A 398 4.11 7.47 9.79
C LEU A 398 2.71 7.28 9.22
N ALA A 399 2.56 6.37 8.25
CA ALA A 399 1.28 6.04 7.64
C ALA A 399 0.24 5.56 8.66
N LEU A 400 0.63 4.69 9.61
CA LEU A 400 -0.26 4.20 10.66
C LEU A 400 -0.64 5.31 11.66
N ILE A 401 0.28 6.18 12.07
CA ILE A 401 -0.01 7.32 12.96
C ILE A 401 -1.05 8.26 12.34
N VAL A 402 -0.95 8.48 11.02
CA VAL A 402 -1.86 9.32 10.24
C VAL A 402 -3.22 8.65 10.05
N GLU A 403 -3.26 7.37 9.65
CA GLU A 403 -4.50 6.60 9.50
C GLU A 403 -5.30 6.52 10.82
N LEU A 404 -4.61 6.50 11.97
CA LEU A 404 -5.20 6.58 13.31
C LEU A 404 -5.77 7.96 13.71
N GLN A 405 -5.73 8.98 12.86
CA GLN A 405 -6.39 10.28 13.11
C GLN A 405 -7.88 10.30 12.71
N GLU A 406 -8.37 9.27 12.00
CA GLU A 406 -9.76 9.19 11.55
C GLU A 406 -10.79 9.29 12.71
N PRO A 407 -11.78 10.20 12.64
CA PRO A 407 -12.84 10.27 13.64
C PRO A 407 -13.64 8.97 13.77
N SER A 408 -13.83 8.24 12.67
CA SER A 408 -14.51 6.94 12.60
C SER A 408 -13.76 5.80 13.31
N ILE A 409 -12.45 5.96 13.48
CA ILE A 409 -11.57 5.08 14.26
C ILE A 409 -11.60 5.49 15.75
N SER A 410 -11.63 6.79 16.03
CA SER A 410 -11.68 7.33 17.41
C SER A 410 -12.96 6.96 18.19
N GLU A 411 -14.09 6.70 17.52
CA GLU A 411 -15.33 6.27 18.20
C GLU A 411 -15.41 4.75 18.41
N LYS A 412 -14.47 3.98 17.87
CA LYS A 412 -14.31 2.55 18.12
C LYS A 412 -13.31 2.32 19.25
N ASN A 413 -13.39 1.16 19.91
CA ASN A 413 -12.29 0.69 20.74
C ASN A 413 -11.01 0.66 19.88
N PRO A 414 -9.88 1.29 20.29
CA PRO A 414 -8.65 1.33 19.50
C PRO A 414 -8.13 -0.05 19.07
N CYS A 415 -8.50 -1.11 19.81
CA CYS A 415 -8.22 -2.48 19.43
C CYS A 415 -8.89 -2.93 18.12
N LEU A 416 -10.13 -2.50 17.89
CA LEU A 416 -10.90 -2.84 16.69
C LEU A 416 -10.43 -2.06 15.46
N ALA A 417 -9.96 -0.82 15.66
CA ALA A 417 -9.38 -0.02 14.59
C ALA A 417 -8.14 -0.70 13.96
N LEU A 418 -7.25 -1.29 14.78
CA LEU A 418 -6.10 -2.04 14.28
C LEU A 418 -6.46 -3.38 13.60
N GLU A 419 -7.63 -3.97 13.87
CA GLU A 419 -8.12 -5.12 13.07
C GLU A 419 -8.63 -4.71 11.68
N GLU A 420 -9.01 -3.44 11.50
CA GLU A 420 -9.46 -2.88 10.22
C GLU A 420 -8.27 -2.35 9.38
N ILE A 421 -7.28 -1.73 10.03
CA ILE A 421 -6.08 -1.18 9.38
C ILE A 421 -5.09 -2.30 9.01
N ASN A 422 -5.08 -2.69 7.73
CA ASN A 422 -4.11 -3.64 7.19
C ASN A 422 -2.74 -2.97 6.93
N ILE A 423 -1.96 -2.77 8.00
CA ILE A 423 -0.53 -2.41 7.92
C ILE A 423 0.33 -3.56 8.45
N ASP A 424 1.25 -3.98 7.60
CA ASP A 424 2.27 -4.99 7.89
C ASP A 424 3.39 -4.37 8.75
N LEU A 425 3.19 -4.32 10.07
CA LEU A 425 4.17 -3.87 11.06
C LEU A 425 4.18 -4.81 12.26
N SER A 426 5.32 -4.94 12.93
CA SER A 426 5.39 -5.75 14.14
C SER A 426 4.66 -5.12 15.32
N PRO A 427 4.17 -5.93 16.29
CA PRO A 427 3.55 -5.49 17.53
C PRO A 427 4.24 -4.31 18.24
N ALA A 428 5.58 -4.29 18.31
CA ALA A 428 6.31 -3.15 18.87
C ALA A 428 6.03 -1.85 18.10
N PHE A 429 6.13 -1.86 16.77
CA PHE A 429 5.92 -0.68 15.94
C PHE A 429 4.46 -0.22 15.90
N GLN A 430 3.50 -1.14 15.93
CA GLN A 430 2.08 -0.77 16.07
C GLN A 430 1.82 -0.13 17.45
N ASN A 431 2.43 -0.65 18.53
CA ASN A 431 2.31 -0.07 19.86
C ASN A 431 2.99 1.31 20.00
N LYS A 432 4.13 1.54 19.32
CA LYS A 432 4.71 2.88 19.15
C LYS A 432 3.73 3.81 18.42
N SER A 433 3.15 3.35 17.31
CA SER A 433 2.25 4.14 16.47
C SER A 433 0.99 4.58 17.21
N LEU A 434 0.36 3.71 18.02
CA LEU A 434 -0.75 4.08 18.92
C LEU A 434 -0.34 5.20 19.90
N THR A 435 0.85 5.08 20.49
CA THR A 435 1.36 6.04 21.48
C THR A 435 1.64 7.42 20.85
N LEU A 436 2.14 7.44 19.61
CA LEU A 436 2.38 8.68 18.87
C LEU A 436 1.08 9.28 18.30
N ALA A 437 0.13 8.45 17.86
CA ALA A 437 -1.19 8.89 17.42
C ALA A 437 -1.96 9.59 18.54
N ALA A 438 -1.83 9.14 19.79
CA ALA A 438 -2.43 9.80 20.96
C ALA A 438 -1.95 11.26 21.11
N PHE A 439 -0.65 11.52 20.98
CA PHE A 439 -0.12 12.90 21.01
C PHE A 439 -0.66 13.75 19.86
N LEU A 440 -0.78 13.17 18.67
CA LEU A 440 -1.27 13.90 17.50
C LEU A 440 -2.78 14.19 17.58
N GLN A 441 -3.60 13.27 18.09
CA GLN A 441 -5.03 13.48 18.34
C GLN A 441 -5.27 14.64 19.32
N ILE A 442 -4.47 14.71 20.40
CA ILE A 442 -4.51 15.81 21.38
C ILE A 442 -3.99 17.11 20.75
N ALA A 443 -2.90 17.09 19.98
CA ALA A 443 -2.38 18.28 19.31
C ALA A 443 -3.37 18.87 18.30
N ASN A 444 -4.04 18.02 17.49
CA ASN A 444 -5.15 18.42 16.63
C ASN A 444 -6.31 19.05 17.43
N ALA A 445 -6.51 18.61 18.68
CA ALA A 445 -7.48 19.20 19.60
C ALA A 445 -7.02 20.49 20.30
N LEU A 446 -5.77 20.92 20.09
CA LEU A 446 -5.21 22.21 20.55
C LEU A 446 -5.09 23.27 19.44
N GLU A 447 -5.27 22.91 18.16
CA GLU A 447 -5.30 23.86 17.02
C GLU A 447 -6.72 24.39 16.75
N THR A 448 -6.90 25.70 16.71
CA THR A 448 -8.20 26.33 16.37
C THR A 448 -7.99 27.56 15.49
N GLU A 449 -8.62 27.61 14.32
CA GLU A 449 -8.60 28.78 13.42
C GLU A 449 -7.17 29.25 13.07
N ASN A 450 -6.25 28.29 12.87
CA ASN A 450 -4.80 28.48 12.67
C ASN A 450 -4.03 29.03 13.90
N GLN A 451 -4.65 29.10 15.08
CA GLN A 451 -3.98 29.41 16.35
C GLN A 451 -3.72 28.13 17.16
N MET A 452 -2.48 27.93 17.60
CA MET A 452 -2.09 26.82 18.47
C MET A 452 -2.10 27.21 19.95
N TYR A 453 -2.77 26.43 20.79
CA TYR A 453 -2.77 26.58 22.24
C TYR A 453 -1.70 25.67 22.85
N LEU A 454 -0.47 26.18 23.00
CA LEU A 454 0.68 25.38 23.44
C LEU A 454 0.62 25.04 24.94
N PRO A 455 0.96 23.80 25.33
CA PRO A 455 1.27 23.45 26.72
C PRO A 455 2.48 24.23 27.24
N CYS A 456 2.34 24.87 28.41
CA CYS A 456 3.40 25.61 29.09
C CYS A 456 3.75 25.07 30.49
N GLY A 457 2.96 24.12 31.03
CA GLY A 457 3.23 23.46 32.30
C GLY A 457 2.53 22.12 32.42
N PHE A 458 3.16 21.18 33.15
CA PHE A 458 2.63 19.83 33.40
C PHE A 458 2.71 19.55 34.91
N ARG A 459 1.57 19.25 35.54
CA ARG A 459 1.42 19.00 36.98
C ARG A 459 0.84 17.61 37.19
N GLN A 460 1.66 16.69 37.70
CA GLN A 460 1.20 15.35 38.06
C GLN A 460 0.30 15.41 39.30
N LEU A 461 -0.83 14.71 39.22
CA LEU A 461 -1.79 14.47 40.30
C LEU A 461 -1.89 12.96 40.56
N GLU A 462 -2.67 12.55 41.55
CA GLU A 462 -3.02 11.14 41.73
C GLU A 462 -4.03 10.71 40.65
N GLY A 463 -3.63 9.77 39.78
CA GLY A 463 -4.44 9.26 38.67
C GLY A 463 -4.57 10.19 37.45
N ALA A 464 -4.04 11.41 37.48
CA ALA A 464 -4.23 12.40 36.42
C ALA A 464 -3.00 13.29 36.18
N VAL A 465 -2.94 13.96 35.03
CA VAL A 465 -2.00 15.05 34.75
C VAL A 465 -2.75 16.30 34.31
N GLU A 466 -2.49 17.40 35.00
CA GLU A 466 -3.02 18.72 34.70
C GLU A 466 -2.02 19.49 33.81
N ILE A 467 -2.53 20.07 32.72
CA ILE A 467 -1.75 20.70 31.65
C ILE A 467 -2.16 22.18 31.57
N GLU A 468 -1.20 23.08 31.74
CA GLU A 468 -1.42 24.52 31.62
C GLU A 468 -1.24 24.94 30.15
N LEU A 469 -2.24 25.65 29.59
CA LEU A 469 -2.28 26.14 28.22
C LEU A 469 -2.15 27.67 28.16
N MET A 470 -1.35 28.16 27.21
CA MET A 470 -1.20 29.60 26.91
C MET A 470 -2.30 30.10 25.96
N GLY A 471 -2.72 31.37 26.11
CA GLY A 471 -3.70 32.03 25.24
C GLY A 471 -5.03 32.39 25.90
N ALA A 472 -5.63 33.50 25.47
CA ALA A 472 -7.00 33.89 25.80
C ALA A 472 -8.05 32.88 25.25
N ASN A 473 -9.18 32.72 25.94
CA ASN A 473 -10.31 31.83 25.58
C ASN A 473 -10.03 30.30 25.56
N ALA A 474 -8.95 29.81 26.16
CA ALA A 474 -8.56 28.40 26.11
C ALA A 474 -9.61 27.39 26.67
N GLU A 475 -10.62 27.81 27.43
CA GLU A 475 -11.61 26.91 28.09
C GLU A 475 -12.38 25.99 27.11
N LYS A 476 -12.66 26.47 25.88
CA LYS A 476 -13.28 25.62 24.84
C LYS A 476 -12.30 24.64 24.23
N THR A 477 -11.05 25.06 24.04
CA THR A 477 -9.96 24.24 23.50
C THR A 477 -9.61 23.11 24.48
N ALA A 478 -9.53 23.42 25.78
CA ALA A 478 -9.31 22.48 26.86
C ALA A 478 -10.31 21.31 26.81
N LYS A 479 -11.62 21.59 26.83
CA LYS A 479 -12.68 20.57 26.78
C LYS A 479 -12.67 19.73 25.49
N ARG A 480 -12.14 20.27 24.39
CA ARG A 480 -11.93 19.53 23.13
C ARG A 480 -10.71 18.61 23.21
N ALA A 481 -9.65 19.04 23.89
CA ALA A 481 -8.45 18.23 24.15
C ALA A 481 -8.73 17.09 25.14
N GLU A 482 -9.52 17.34 26.18
CA GLU A 482 -10.03 16.31 27.11
C GLU A 482 -10.88 15.26 26.35
N LYS A 483 -11.76 15.67 25.43
CA LYS A 483 -12.48 14.71 24.57
C LYS A 483 -11.61 14.05 23.47
N ARG A 484 -10.29 14.30 23.46
CA ARG A 484 -9.33 13.66 22.54
C ARG A 484 -8.16 13.00 23.29
N SER A 485 -8.19 12.94 24.61
CA SER A 485 -7.26 12.12 25.41
C SER A 485 -7.74 10.67 25.62
N GLU A 486 -8.90 10.28 25.09
CA GLU A 486 -9.47 8.92 25.20
C GLU A 486 -8.46 7.80 24.83
N LEU A 487 -7.66 7.98 23.76
CA LEU A 487 -6.60 7.03 23.39
C LEU A 487 -5.40 7.04 24.35
N TRP A 488 -5.03 8.20 24.89
CA TRP A 488 -3.99 8.31 25.92
C TRP A 488 -4.41 7.61 27.21
N GLU A 489 -5.65 7.85 27.66
CA GLU A 489 -6.25 7.25 28.85
C GLU A 489 -6.36 5.73 28.71
N CYS A 490 -6.73 5.23 27.52
CA CYS A 490 -6.72 3.80 27.20
C CYS A 490 -5.31 3.17 27.30
N LEU A 491 -4.27 3.89 26.88
CA LEU A 491 -2.88 3.39 26.88
C LEU A 491 -2.19 3.48 28.25
N PHE A 492 -2.43 4.55 29.02
CA PHE A 492 -1.68 4.90 30.23
C PHE A 492 -2.49 4.87 31.52
N SER A 493 -3.82 4.70 31.46
CA SER A 493 -4.73 4.71 32.62
C SER A 493 -4.53 5.94 33.50
N THR A 494 -4.40 7.11 32.87
CA THR A 494 -4.07 8.40 33.49
C THR A 494 -4.88 9.50 32.80
N ASP A 495 -5.80 10.16 33.51
CA ASP A 495 -6.63 11.24 32.97
C ASP A 495 -5.76 12.43 32.52
N LEU A 496 -6.16 13.13 31.45
CA LEU A 496 -5.62 14.46 31.13
C LEU A 496 -6.64 15.55 31.43
N ARG A 497 -6.17 16.68 32.00
CA ARG A 497 -7.01 17.84 32.35
C ARG A 497 -6.34 19.11 31.87
N PHE A 498 -7.07 20.01 31.23
CA PHE A 498 -6.47 21.18 30.57
C PHE A 498 -6.98 22.49 31.19
N ILE A 499 -6.06 23.34 31.66
CA ILE A 499 -6.38 24.59 32.35
C ILE A 499 -5.69 25.80 31.70
N GLN A 500 -6.28 26.99 31.85
CA GLN A 500 -5.76 28.21 31.23
C GLN A 500 -4.70 28.90 32.12
N ALA A 501 -3.57 29.29 31.52
CA ALA A 501 -2.56 30.14 32.14
C ALA A 501 -3.07 31.59 32.34
N LYS A 502 -2.56 32.29 33.35
CA LYS A 502 -2.98 33.66 33.70
C LYS A 502 -2.09 34.71 33.03
N GLU A 503 -2.65 35.50 32.11
CA GLU A 503 -1.90 36.47 31.28
C GLU A 503 -1.91 37.92 31.83
N PRO A 504 -0.83 38.70 31.57
CA PRO A 504 -0.82 40.17 31.67
C PRO A 504 -1.54 40.90 30.50
N PHE A 505 -1.40 42.23 30.41
CA PHE A 505 -2.43 43.13 29.85
C PHE A 505 -2.05 43.91 28.55
N GLU A 506 -2.99 43.94 27.58
CA GLU A 506 -3.22 44.84 26.41
C GLU A 506 -2.09 45.45 25.54
N ALA A 507 -2.31 45.51 24.20
CA ALA A 507 -2.53 46.79 23.46
C ALA A 507 -2.95 46.73 21.95
N LYS A 508 -4.23 47.08 21.66
CA LYS A 508 -4.74 47.97 20.56
C LYS A 508 -4.82 47.53 19.06
N LYS A 509 -5.54 48.35 18.27
CA LYS A 509 -6.20 48.09 16.95
C LYS A 509 -6.04 49.26 15.94
N SER A 510 -6.22 49.00 14.62
CA SER A 510 -6.93 49.87 13.62
C SER A 510 -7.00 49.16 12.23
N GLU A 511 -8.16 48.90 11.60
CA GLU A 511 -8.94 49.75 10.64
C GLU A 511 -8.24 50.05 9.28
N LYS A 512 -8.87 50.08 8.07
CA LYS A 512 -10.28 49.92 7.64
C LYS A 512 -10.45 49.64 6.12
N LYS A 513 -11.70 49.30 5.73
CA LYS A 513 -12.42 49.41 4.43
C LYS A 513 -12.09 50.65 3.54
N SER A 514 -12.44 50.77 2.24
CA SER A 514 -13.09 49.94 1.17
C SER A 514 -12.98 50.71 -0.20
N GLU A 515 -13.77 50.65 -1.29
CA GLU A 515 -15.06 50.01 -1.70
C GLU A 515 -15.15 49.89 -3.27
N GLU A 516 -16.29 49.49 -3.84
CA GLU A 516 -16.47 49.16 -5.29
C GLU A 516 -16.89 50.35 -6.19
N THR A 517 -16.48 50.36 -7.48
CA THR A 517 -17.37 50.54 -8.68
C THR A 517 -16.59 50.79 -10.00
N ARG A 518 -16.60 49.84 -10.95
CA ARG A 518 -16.42 50.15 -12.39
C ARG A 518 -17.00 49.18 -13.43
N GLU A 519 -17.64 48.09 -13.02
CA GLU A 519 -18.48 47.32 -13.95
C GLU A 519 -19.73 48.10 -14.38
N LYS A 520 -19.80 48.56 -15.64
CA LYS A 520 -21.04 48.62 -16.48
C LYS A 520 -20.87 49.16 -17.90
N ALA A 521 -19.75 49.81 -18.25
CA ALA A 521 -19.60 50.48 -19.55
C ALA A 521 -19.26 49.55 -20.73
N GLU A 522 -18.29 48.65 -20.58
CA GLU A 522 -17.63 47.98 -21.73
C GLU A 522 -18.31 46.69 -22.21
N LYS A 523 -19.19 46.07 -21.38
CA LYS A 523 -19.87 44.78 -21.64
C LYS A 523 -20.87 44.76 -22.83
N ARG A 524 -20.77 45.67 -23.80
CA ARG A 524 -21.67 45.78 -24.97
C ARG A 524 -21.01 45.98 -26.34
N ALA A 525 -19.69 46.17 -26.45
CA ALA A 525 -19.00 46.39 -27.74
C ALA A 525 -18.41 45.10 -28.37
N GLU A 526 -17.57 44.36 -27.64
CA GLU A 526 -16.87 43.13 -28.11
C GLU A 526 -17.78 42.04 -28.70
N LYS A 527 -19.04 41.99 -28.27
CA LYS A 527 -19.96 40.85 -28.41
C LYS A 527 -20.48 40.61 -29.85
N ARG A 528 -19.75 41.07 -30.87
CA ARG A 528 -20.09 40.94 -32.30
C ARG A 528 -18.92 40.58 -33.24
N LYS A 529 -17.68 40.40 -32.75
CA LYS A 529 -16.52 40.00 -33.61
C LYS A 529 -16.05 38.54 -33.47
N ARG A 530 -16.30 37.85 -32.35
CA ARG A 530 -15.94 36.42 -32.18
C ARG A 530 -16.99 35.51 -32.85
N LYS A 531 -16.86 35.26 -34.15
CA LYS A 531 -17.52 34.15 -34.88
C LYS A 531 -16.65 33.68 -36.06
N GLU A 532 -16.76 32.39 -36.38
CA GLU A 532 -16.15 31.68 -37.51
C GLU A 532 -14.63 31.40 -37.46
N THR A 533 -14.33 30.20 -36.93
CA THR A 533 -13.28 29.23 -37.35
C THR A 533 -11.82 29.66 -37.51
N GLN A 534 -10.97 29.14 -36.61
CA GLN A 534 -9.65 28.60 -36.98
C GLN A 534 -9.22 27.48 -36.01
N LYS A 535 -8.81 26.31 -36.53
CA LYS A 535 -8.02 25.31 -35.78
C LYS A 535 -6.67 25.97 -35.46
N TYR A 536 -6.12 25.76 -34.27
CA TYR A 536 -4.79 26.29 -33.95
C TYR A 536 -3.72 25.57 -34.79
N THR A 537 -2.67 26.31 -35.16
CA THR A 537 -1.57 25.84 -36.02
C THR A 537 -0.24 26.23 -35.38
N VAL A 538 0.56 25.27 -34.96
CA VAL A 538 1.84 25.48 -34.29
C VAL A 538 2.94 25.81 -35.31
N SER A 539 3.89 26.67 -34.96
CA SER A 539 5.15 26.87 -35.70
C SER A 539 6.33 26.21 -34.96
N PRO A 540 7.36 25.68 -35.65
CA PRO A 540 8.60 25.24 -35.01
C PRO A 540 9.29 26.33 -34.17
N GLU A 541 9.08 27.61 -34.52
CA GLU A 541 9.61 28.78 -33.80
C GLU A 541 8.68 29.31 -32.68
N ASP A 542 7.44 28.78 -32.54
CA ASP A 542 6.53 29.24 -31.49
C ASP A 542 7.12 28.95 -30.10
N PRO A 543 6.96 29.84 -29.10
CA PRO A 543 7.20 29.51 -27.71
C PRO A 543 6.20 28.46 -27.21
N MET A 544 6.67 27.44 -26.48
CA MET A 544 5.84 26.37 -25.90
C MET A 544 4.64 26.91 -25.11
N ALA A 545 4.85 27.97 -24.32
CA ALA A 545 3.81 28.60 -23.52
C ALA A 545 2.72 29.27 -24.38
N PHE A 546 3.08 29.82 -25.55
CA PHE A 546 2.13 30.37 -26.53
C PHE A 546 1.34 29.25 -27.23
N VAL A 547 1.97 28.10 -27.48
CA VAL A 547 1.27 26.90 -27.95
C VAL A 547 0.27 26.40 -26.90
N ALA A 548 0.67 26.36 -25.62
CA ALA A 548 -0.21 26.02 -24.50
C ALA A 548 -1.46 26.91 -24.44
N HIS A 549 -1.28 28.24 -24.53
CA HIS A 549 -2.37 29.22 -24.59
C HIS A 549 -3.35 28.95 -25.74
N ARG A 550 -2.84 28.72 -26.96
CA ARG A 550 -3.68 28.48 -28.13
C ARG A 550 -4.44 27.15 -28.03
N ILE A 551 -3.84 26.12 -27.42
CA ILE A 551 -4.51 24.86 -27.11
C ILE A 551 -5.61 25.06 -26.06
N PHE A 552 -5.31 25.72 -24.93
CA PHE A 552 -6.32 25.98 -23.90
C PHE A 552 -7.49 26.81 -24.45
N ALA A 553 -7.22 27.91 -25.15
CA ALA A 553 -8.25 28.78 -25.73
C ALA A 553 -9.14 28.04 -26.76
N TYR A 554 -8.54 27.26 -27.65
CA TYR A 554 -9.29 26.47 -28.64
C TYR A 554 -10.15 25.39 -27.96
N GLN A 555 -9.56 24.56 -27.09
CA GLN A 555 -10.29 23.48 -26.43
C GLN A 555 -11.36 24.01 -25.46
N PHE A 556 -11.14 25.16 -24.81
CA PHE A 556 -12.16 25.84 -24.01
C PHE A 556 -13.33 26.31 -24.90
N SER A 557 -13.05 26.85 -26.09
CA SER A 557 -14.12 27.22 -27.04
C SER A 557 -14.92 26.01 -27.55
N GLN A 558 -14.29 24.84 -27.75
CA GLN A 558 -15.00 23.59 -28.04
C GLN A 558 -15.88 23.16 -26.86
N MET A 559 -15.37 23.15 -25.62
CA MET A 559 -16.15 22.82 -24.42
C MET A 559 -17.42 23.69 -24.31
N LEU A 560 -17.30 25.00 -24.61
CA LEU A 560 -18.44 25.93 -24.58
C LEU A 560 -19.42 25.74 -25.75
N ALA A 561 -18.96 25.25 -26.91
CA ALA A 561 -19.82 24.97 -28.06
C ALA A 561 -20.76 23.79 -27.78
N HIS A 562 -20.21 22.69 -27.26
CA HIS A 562 -20.94 21.44 -27.02
C HIS A 562 -21.76 21.44 -25.70
N GLU A 563 -21.55 22.41 -24.79
CA GLU A 563 -22.31 22.52 -23.54
C GLU A 563 -23.83 22.55 -23.77
N LYS A 564 -24.30 23.28 -24.80
CA LYS A 564 -25.74 23.41 -25.09
C LYS A 564 -26.35 22.08 -25.52
N GLY A 565 -25.62 21.28 -26.30
CA GLY A 565 -26.04 19.95 -26.73
C GLY A 565 -26.01 18.94 -25.59
N THR A 566 -24.93 18.93 -24.81
CA THR A 566 -24.77 18.13 -23.58
C THR A 566 -25.96 18.33 -22.62
N ARG A 567 -26.36 19.59 -22.40
CA ARG A 567 -27.53 19.95 -21.59
C ARG A 567 -28.83 19.40 -22.20
N LYS A 568 -29.05 19.56 -23.51
CA LYS A 568 -30.21 19.00 -24.23
C LYS A 568 -30.28 17.47 -24.11
N GLY A 569 -29.16 16.76 -24.27
CA GLY A 569 -29.11 15.30 -24.32
C GLY A 569 -29.75 14.70 -25.58
N GLU A 570 -29.90 15.50 -26.64
CA GLU A 570 -30.46 15.06 -27.94
C GLU A 570 -29.44 14.27 -28.78
N ASP A 571 -28.15 14.51 -28.55
CA ASP A 571 -27.03 13.79 -29.14
C ASP A 571 -26.05 13.41 -28.01
N ILE A 572 -25.49 12.21 -28.10
CA ILE A 572 -24.46 11.70 -27.19
C ILE A 572 -23.07 12.26 -27.52
N GLU A 573 -22.82 12.62 -28.78
CA GLU A 573 -21.52 13.10 -29.23
C GLU A 573 -21.22 14.52 -28.73
N ASP A 574 -22.22 15.36 -28.46
CA ASP A 574 -22.00 16.63 -27.74
C ASP A 574 -21.42 16.41 -26.33
N LEU A 575 -21.89 15.38 -25.61
CA LEU A 575 -21.31 15.00 -24.31
C LEU A 575 -19.92 14.37 -24.48
N HIS A 576 -19.70 13.58 -25.54
CA HIS A 576 -18.38 13.04 -25.87
C HIS A 576 -17.37 14.17 -26.14
N ASP A 577 -17.66 15.08 -27.08
CA ASP A 577 -16.76 16.17 -27.46
C ASP A 577 -16.53 17.17 -26.33
N MET A 578 -17.54 17.44 -25.48
CA MET A 578 -17.35 18.24 -24.28
C MET A 578 -16.37 17.55 -23.30
N ARG A 579 -16.48 16.23 -23.08
CA ARG A 579 -15.48 15.47 -22.29
C ARG A 579 -14.11 15.47 -22.95
N VAL A 580 -14.03 15.31 -24.28
CA VAL A 580 -12.76 15.31 -25.04
C VAL A 580 -12.05 16.65 -24.91
N ALA A 581 -12.75 17.77 -25.07
CA ALA A 581 -12.20 19.11 -24.92
C ALA A 581 -11.60 19.33 -23.52
N VAL A 582 -12.33 18.98 -22.47
CA VAL A 582 -11.84 19.06 -21.08
C VAL A 582 -10.64 18.14 -20.83
N ARG A 583 -10.67 16.92 -21.38
CA ARG A 583 -9.56 15.97 -21.30
C ARG A 583 -8.31 16.48 -22.03
N ARG A 584 -8.46 17.12 -23.20
CA ARG A 584 -7.35 17.72 -23.96
C ARG A 584 -6.76 18.93 -23.23
N MET A 585 -7.55 19.76 -22.58
CA MET A 585 -7.01 20.83 -21.72
C MET A 585 -6.21 20.27 -20.54
N ARG A 586 -6.71 19.24 -19.84
CA ARG A 586 -5.94 18.58 -18.76
C ARG A 586 -4.66 17.91 -19.27
N ALA A 587 -4.68 17.35 -20.48
CA ALA A 587 -3.48 16.80 -21.11
C ALA A 587 -2.47 17.89 -21.50
N ALA A 588 -2.94 19.05 -21.98
CA ALA A 588 -2.07 20.18 -22.30
C ALA A 588 -1.31 20.67 -21.06
N ALA A 589 -1.98 20.83 -19.91
CA ALA A 589 -1.30 21.20 -18.67
C ALA A 589 -0.11 20.28 -18.33
N ILE A 590 -0.25 18.95 -18.54
CA ILE A 590 0.81 17.95 -18.31
C ILE A 590 1.89 17.91 -19.43
N VAL A 591 1.62 18.51 -20.59
CA VAL A 591 2.59 18.62 -21.70
C VAL A 591 3.39 19.93 -21.63
N PHE A 592 2.80 20.99 -21.05
CA PHE A 592 3.36 22.34 -21.05
C PHE A 592 3.79 22.84 -19.65
N ASP A 593 3.73 22.01 -18.60
CA ASP A 593 4.00 22.38 -17.19
C ASP A 593 5.31 23.16 -17.00
N GLU A 594 6.42 22.70 -17.58
CA GLU A 594 7.74 23.37 -17.55
C GLU A 594 7.77 24.78 -18.19
N TYR A 595 6.71 25.19 -18.90
CA TYR A 595 6.61 26.41 -19.69
C TYR A 595 5.46 27.33 -19.25
N ILE A 596 4.68 26.92 -18.23
CA ILE A 596 3.52 27.65 -17.71
C ILE A 596 3.60 27.73 -16.19
N GLU A 597 3.03 28.78 -15.61
CA GLU A 597 3.10 29.01 -14.16
C GLU A 597 2.05 28.15 -13.44
N SER A 598 2.43 26.92 -13.09
CA SER A 598 1.54 25.87 -12.59
C SER A 598 0.67 26.32 -11.41
N GLU A 599 1.21 27.16 -10.51
CA GLU A 599 0.48 27.73 -9.36
C GLU A 599 -0.73 28.59 -9.78
N LYS A 600 -0.65 29.26 -10.94
CA LYS A 600 -1.75 30.05 -11.52
C LYS A 600 -2.67 29.24 -12.44
N VAL A 601 -2.15 28.20 -13.08
CA VAL A 601 -2.92 27.30 -13.97
C VAL A 601 -3.79 26.34 -13.15
N GLU A 602 -3.29 25.79 -12.04
CA GLU A 602 -3.95 24.74 -11.24
C GLU A 602 -5.36 25.09 -10.71
N PRO A 603 -5.70 26.32 -10.29
CA PRO A 603 -7.09 26.70 -9.97
C PRO A 603 -8.08 26.39 -11.09
N HIS A 604 -7.66 26.56 -12.36
CA HIS A 604 -8.47 26.26 -13.53
C HIS A 604 -8.47 24.76 -13.86
N ILE A 605 -7.36 24.04 -13.62
CA ILE A 605 -7.32 22.57 -13.71
C ILE A 605 -8.24 21.92 -12.67
N LYS A 606 -8.33 22.46 -11.45
CA LYS A 606 -9.33 22.07 -10.43
C LYS A 606 -10.76 22.29 -10.92
N GLY A 607 -11.01 23.32 -11.72
CA GLY A 607 -12.26 23.52 -12.46
C GLY A 607 -12.52 22.41 -13.48
N LEU A 608 -11.57 22.20 -14.41
CA LEU A 608 -11.63 21.15 -15.45
C LEU A 608 -11.77 19.73 -14.87
N LYS A 609 -11.12 19.43 -13.73
CA LYS A 609 -11.24 18.14 -13.02
C LYS A 609 -12.67 17.91 -12.53
N ARG A 610 -13.34 18.94 -12.00
CA ARG A 610 -14.75 18.88 -11.56
C ARG A 610 -15.66 18.64 -12.76
N THR A 611 -15.55 19.47 -13.80
CA THR A 611 -16.33 19.31 -15.04
C THR A 611 -16.16 17.91 -15.64
N LEU A 612 -14.94 17.40 -15.78
CA LEU A 612 -14.70 16.07 -16.35
C LEU A 612 -15.29 14.93 -15.51
N GLY A 613 -15.25 15.05 -14.18
CA GLY A 613 -15.83 14.07 -13.26
C GLY A 613 -17.35 14.01 -13.39
N THR A 614 -18.01 15.17 -13.39
CA THR A 614 -19.47 15.24 -13.50
C THR A 614 -19.98 14.81 -14.88
N LEU A 615 -19.33 15.25 -15.97
CA LEU A 615 -19.62 14.72 -17.32
C LEU A 615 -19.28 13.22 -17.45
N GLY A 616 -18.45 12.69 -16.55
CA GLY A 616 -18.05 11.29 -16.52
C GLY A 616 -19.18 10.34 -16.19
N GLY A 617 -19.89 10.58 -15.08
CA GLY A 617 -20.94 9.69 -14.58
C GLY A 617 -21.99 9.30 -15.63
N VAL A 618 -22.35 10.21 -16.54
CA VAL A 618 -23.30 9.93 -17.63
C VAL A 618 -22.65 9.09 -18.74
N ARG A 619 -21.57 9.58 -19.40
CA ARG A 619 -21.00 8.87 -20.57
C ARG A 619 -20.28 7.58 -20.21
N ASP A 620 -19.85 7.39 -18.96
CA ASP A 620 -19.28 6.11 -18.52
C ASP A 620 -20.38 5.02 -18.38
N LEU A 621 -21.61 5.41 -17.99
CA LEU A 621 -22.78 4.53 -18.05
C LEU A 621 -23.29 4.31 -19.48
N ASP A 622 -23.24 5.34 -20.34
CA ASP A 622 -23.52 5.17 -21.77
C ASP A 622 -22.55 4.17 -22.42
N VAL A 623 -21.22 4.26 -22.19
CA VAL A 623 -20.23 3.32 -22.73
C VAL A 623 -20.47 1.90 -22.20
N PHE A 624 -20.84 1.76 -20.92
CA PHE A 624 -21.21 0.45 -20.37
C PHE A 624 -22.41 -0.14 -21.12
N ARG A 625 -23.46 0.66 -21.30
CA ARG A 625 -24.68 0.27 -22.01
C ARG A 625 -24.40 -0.10 -23.47
N GLU A 626 -23.60 0.71 -24.17
CA GLU A 626 -23.14 0.48 -25.55
C GLU A 626 -22.46 -0.90 -25.68
N LYS A 627 -21.53 -1.23 -24.77
CA LYS A 627 -20.84 -2.54 -24.72
C LYS A 627 -21.73 -3.71 -24.27
N ALA A 628 -22.86 -3.46 -23.61
CA ALA A 628 -23.85 -4.48 -23.25
C ALA A 628 -24.85 -4.73 -24.39
N GLU A 629 -25.27 -3.69 -25.09
CA GLU A 629 -26.09 -3.79 -26.31
C GLU A 629 -25.31 -4.48 -27.44
N ASP A 630 -23.99 -4.24 -27.58
CA ASP A 630 -23.13 -4.97 -28.52
C ASP A 630 -22.99 -6.46 -28.17
N TYR A 631 -22.91 -6.83 -26.89
CA TYR A 631 -22.90 -8.23 -26.47
C TYR A 631 -24.18 -8.96 -26.89
N LEU A 632 -25.37 -8.36 -26.69
CA LEU A 632 -26.64 -8.97 -27.10
C LEU A 632 -26.71 -9.22 -28.61
N LYS A 633 -26.09 -8.38 -29.44
CA LYS A 633 -25.99 -8.59 -30.91
C LYS A 633 -25.15 -9.82 -31.29
N THR A 634 -24.38 -10.39 -30.35
CA THR A 634 -23.61 -11.64 -30.56
C THR A 634 -24.37 -12.91 -30.13
N LEU A 635 -25.50 -12.78 -29.42
CA LEU A 635 -26.27 -13.91 -28.93
C LEU A 635 -27.19 -14.53 -29.99
N PRO A 636 -27.59 -15.80 -29.86
CA PRO A 636 -28.63 -16.40 -30.70
C PRO A 636 -29.99 -15.69 -30.53
N PRO A 637 -30.85 -15.67 -31.57
CA PRO A 637 -32.20 -15.13 -31.46
C PRO A 637 -33.02 -15.79 -30.35
N GLY A 638 -33.81 -15.00 -29.62
CA GLY A 638 -34.52 -15.41 -28.40
C GLY A 638 -33.79 -15.08 -27.08
N ARG A 639 -32.63 -14.40 -27.14
CA ARG A 639 -31.88 -13.87 -25.98
C ARG A 639 -31.72 -12.35 -26.00
N GLU A 640 -32.52 -11.64 -26.78
CA GLU A 640 -32.50 -10.18 -26.93
C GLU A 640 -32.82 -9.43 -25.62
N HIS A 641 -33.44 -10.12 -24.66
CA HIS A 641 -33.89 -9.58 -23.37
C HIS A 641 -33.03 -10.04 -22.16
N ASP A 642 -31.94 -10.80 -22.38
CA ASP A 642 -31.10 -11.37 -21.31
C ASP A 642 -30.54 -10.31 -20.34
N LEU A 643 -30.43 -9.05 -20.77
CA LEU A 643 -29.93 -7.92 -19.97
C LEU A 643 -30.99 -6.82 -19.67
N ASP A 644 -32.27 -7.04 -19.92
CA ASP A 644 -33.34 -6.07 -19.60
C ASP A 644 -33.32 -5.58 -18.13
N PRO A 645 -33.10 -6.45 -17.11
CA PRO A 645 -33.00 -5.99 -15.72
C PRO A 645 -31.78 -5.08 -15.47
N LEU A 646 -30.69 -5.31 -16.19
CA LEU A 646 -29.47 -4.51 -16.12
C LEU A 646 -29.68 -3.16 -16.83
N PHE A 647 -30.34 -3.14 -18.00
CA PHE A 647 -30.66 -1.90 -18.71
C PHE A 647 -31.64 -1.00 -17.96
N LEU A 648 -32.58 -1.55 -17.21
CA LEU A 648 -33.46 -0.77 -16.34
C LEU A 648 -32.65 0.02 -15.31
N ILE A 649 -31.76 -0.67 -14.58
CA ILE A 649 -30.92 -0.08 -13.55
C ILE A 649 -29.90 0.90 -14.15
N LEU A 650 -29.26 0.55 -15.26
CA LEU A 650 -28.38 1.46 -16.01
C LEU A 650 -29.12 2.74 -16.43
N SER A 651 -30.41 2.67 -16.76
CA SER A 651 -31.22 3.83 -17.14
C SER A 651 -31.57 4.70 -15.94
N GLU A 652 -31.96 4.11 -14.79
CA GLU A 652 -32.17 4.85 -13.54
C GLU A 652 -30.89 5.54 -13.06
N GLU A 653 -29.77 4.83 -13.07
CA GLU A 653 -28.45 5.33 -12.66
C GLU A 653 -27.91 6.44 -13.57
N ARG A 654 -28.19 6.32 -14.87
CA ARG A 654 -27.87 7.33 -15.86
C ARG A 654 -28.67 8.60 -15.66
N GLU A 655 -29.97 8.50 -15.34
CA GLU A 655 -30.78 9.69 -15.13
C GLU A 655 -30.40 10.40 -13.81
N LYS A 656 -30.11 9.67 -12.73
CA LYS A 656 -29.49 10.26 -11.51
C LYS A 656 -28.20 11.02 -11.85
N ALA A 657 -27.30 10.39 -12.63
CA ALA A 657 -26.04 11.03 -13.06
C ALA A 657 -26.28 12.24 -14.00
N ARG A 658 -27.37 12.23 -14.76
CA ARG A 658 -27.78 13.34 -15.64
C ARG A 658 -28.37 14.51 -14.87
N GLU A 659 -29.15 14.26 -13.81
CA GLU A 659 -29.59 15.28 -12.86
C GLU A 659 -28.39 15.93 -12.18
N GLU A 660 -27.47 15.14 -11.60
CA GLU A 660 -26.20 15.65 -11.01
C GLU A 660 -25.38 16.50 -12.01
N MET A 661 -25.39 16.10 -13.30
CA MET A 661 -24.71 16.84 -14.38
C MET A 661 -25.39 18.16 -14.69
N LEU A 662 -26.71 18.21 -14.76
CA LEU A 662 -27.46 19.44 -15.03
C LEU A 662 -27.33 20.41 -13.85
N ASP A 663 -27.51 19.96 -12.61
CA ASP A 663 -27.32 20.74 -11.39
C ASP A 663 -25.93 21.39 -11.32
N TYR A 664 -24.88 20.63 -11.66
CA TYR A 664 -23.53 21.19 -11.74
C TYR A 664 -23.40 22.24 -12.84
N LEU A 665 -23.91 21.98 -14.04
CA LEU A 665 -23.81 22.90 -15.19
C LEU A 665 -24.66 24.17 -15.00
N ASP A 666 -25.73 24.14 -14.21
CA ASP A 666 -26.55 25.30 -13.85
C ASP A 666 -26.06 26.03 -12.58
N SER A 667 -25.15 25.42 -11.81
CA SER A 667 -24.60 26.04 -10.61
C SER A 667 -23.83 27.36 -10.87
N GLU A 668 -23.84 28.26 -9.87
CA GLU A 668 -22.91 29.40 -9.83
C GLU A 668 -21.44 28.95 -9.93
N LYS A 669 -21.11 27.76 -9.42
CA LYS A 669 -19.75 27.23 -9.34
C LYS A 669 -19.17 26.95 -10.72
N TYR A 670 -19.95 26.34 -11.63
CA TYR A 670 -19.55 26.15 -13.02
C TYR A 670 -19.62 27.46 -13.82
N SER A 671 -20.61 28.31 -13.57
CA SER A 671 -20.71 29.64 -14.18
C SER A 671 -19.51 30.54 -13.83
N ARG A 672 -19.04 30.48 -12.59
CA ARG A 672 -17.83 31.17 -12.11
C ARG A 672 -16.58 30.58 -12.72
N PHE A 673 -16.40 29.25 -12.71
CA PHE A 673 -15.29 28.61 -13.43
C PHE A 673 -15.18 29.04 -14.90
N LYS A 674 -16.31 29.08 -15.64
CA LYS A 674 -16.33 29.56 -17.03
C LYS A 674 -15.90 31.03 -17.15
N LYS A 675 -16.32 31.90 -16.22
CA LYS A 675 -15.90 33.30 -16.20
C LYS A 675 -14.41 33.41 -15.93
N ASP A 676 -13.97 32.89 -14.79
CA ASP A 676 -12.61 33.00 -14.28
C ASP A 676 -11.59 32.42 -15.27
N PHE A 677 -11.91 31.29 -15.92
CA PHE A 677 -11.03 30.67 -16.92
C PHE A 677 -11.05 31.38 -18.28
N SER A 678 -12.16 32.04 -18.66
CA SER A 678 -12.16 32.93 -19.83
C SER A 678 -11.26 34.14 -19.57
N GLU A 679 -11.38 34.77 -18.39
CA GLU A 679 -10.58 35.94 -18.03
C GLU A 679 -9.09 35.59 -17.92
N PHE A 680 -8.74 34.42 -17.37
CA PHE A 680 -7.38 33.86 -17.36
C PHE A 680 -6.78 33.66 -18.77
N LEU A 681 -7.60 33.19 -19.73
CA LEU A 681 -7.16 32.93 -21.11
C LEU A 681 -7.15 34.18 -22.00
N ASP A 682 -7.80 35.28 -21.59
CA ASP A 682 -7.69 36.58 -22.26
C ASP A 682 -6.42 37.37 -21.82
N PHE A 683 -5.65 36.90 -20.81
CA PHE A 683 -4.38 37.50 -20.32
C PHE A 683 -3.21 36.50 -20.18
N PRO A 684 -2.68 35.92 -21.29
CA PRO A 684 -1.62 34.91 -21.23
C PRO A 684 -0.31 35.36 -20.56
N GLU A 685 0.03 36.65 -20.65
CA GLU A 685 1.25 37.23 -20.03
C GLU A 685 1.26 37.12 -18.50
N SER A 686 0.11 36.82 -17.89
CA SER A 686 -0.01 36.68 -16.43
C SER A 686 0.42 35.31 -15.90
N TRP A 687 0.61 34.29 -16.76
CA TRP A 687 0.92 32.90 -16.38
C TRP A 687 1.87 32.16 -17.33
N VAL A 688 2.35 32.79 -18.40
CA VAL A 688 3.44 32.28 -19.25
C VAL A 688 4.78 32.47 -18.53
N LEU A 689 5.60 31.40 -18.43
CA LEU A 689 6.93 31.52 -17.84
C LEU A 689 7.90 32.32 -18.74
N PRO A 690 8.86 33.07 -18.16
CA PRO A 690 9.82 33.87 -18.92
C PRO A 690 10.77 32.97 -19.73
N THR A 691 11.12 33.42 -20.93
CA THR A 691 12.05 32.72 -21.83
C THR A 691 13.54 32.94 -21.48
N THR A 692 13.82 33.68 -20.40
CA THR A 692 15.15 33.97 -19.88
C THR A 692 15.19 33.90 -18.35
N THR A 693 16.37 33.66 -17.79
CA THR A 693 16.62 33.74 -16.34
C THR A 693 16.62 35.19 -15.84
N GLU A 694 16.61 35.40 -14.52
CA GLU A 694 16.83 36.71 -13.89
C GLU A 694 18.18 37.37 -14.29
N LYS A 695 19.15 36.57 -14.77
CA LYS A 695 20.46 37.03 -15.28
C LYS A 695 20.47 37.27 -16.79
N HIS A 696 19.31 37.11 -17.44
CA HIS A 696 19.10 37.16 -18.89
C HIS A 696 19.76 36.02 -19.69
N ASP A 697 20.10 34.89 -19.06
CA ASP A 697 20.48 33.67 -19.78
C ASP A 697 19.26 33.12 -20.54
N SER A 698 19.42 32.67 -21.78
CA SER A 698 18.31 32.10 -22.56
C SER A 698 17.92 30.71 -22.04
N LEU A 699 16.63 30.53 -21.73
CA LEU A 699 16.06 29.21 -21.47
C LEU A 699 15.60 28.56 -22.78
N PRO A 700 15.68 27.22 -22.95
CA PRO A 700 15.05 26.51 -24.05
C PRO A 700 13.52 26.69 -23.99
N HIS A 701 12.91 27.25 -25.05
CA HIS A 701 11.49 27.62 -25.00
C HIS A 701 10.72 27.43 -26.31
N ARG A 702 11.38 27.24 -27.46
CA ARG A 702 10.71 27.08 -28.76
C ARG A 702 10.43 25.62 -29.05
N VAL A 703 9.36 25.34 -29.79
CA VAL A 703 8.95 23.96 -30.12
C VAL A 703 10.11 23.15 -30.72
N LYS A 704 10.84 23.68 -31.71
CA LYS A 704 11.98 22.99 -32.36
C LYS A 704 13.15 22.67 -31.41
N ASP A 705 13.30 23.42 -30.32
CA ASP A 705 14.43 23.31 -29.40
C ASP A 705 14.16 22.31 -28.27
N VAL A 706 12.88 22.10 -27.89
CA VAL A 706 12.51 21.26 -26.72
C VAL A 706 11.60 20.07 -27.03
N LEU A 707 10.78 20.14 -28.08
CA LEU A 707 9.88 19.03 -28.47
C LEU A 707 10.63 17.70 -28.72
N PRO A 708 11.81 17.65 -29.35
CA PRO A 708 12.56 16.40 -29.50
C PRO A 708 12.86 15.75 -28.15
N SER A 709 13.32 16.53 -27.17
CA SER A 709 13.63 16.05 -25.81
C SER A 709 12.38 15.52 -25.11
N ILE A 710 11.24 16.22 -25.24
CA ILE A 710 9.96 15.78 -24.67
C ILE A 710 9.48 14.48 -25.33
N LEU A 711 9.62 14.34 -26.66
CA LEU A 711 9.26 13.12 -27.39
C LEU A 711 10.17 11.94 -27.01
N TYR A 712 11.48 12.14 -26.93
CA TYR A 712 12.42 11.10 -26.49
C TYR A 712 12.21 10.69 -25.04
N ALA A 713 11.96 11.63 -24.12
CA ALA A 713 11.65 11.32 -22.73
C ALA A 713 10.33 10.54 -22.59
N ARG A 714 9.28 10.94 -23.31
CA ARG A 714 7.99 10.22 -23.32
C ARG A 714 8.08 8.86 -24.02
N LEU A 715 8.94 8.70 -25.03
CA LEU A 715 9.25 7.41 -25.64
C LEU A 715 10.01 6.51 -24.67
N ALA A 716 11.05 7.03 -23.99
CA ALA A 716 11.80 6.29 -22.97
C ALA A 716 10.90 5.82 -21.82
N ASN A 717 9.99 6.67 -21.34
CA ASN A 717 8.98 6.33 -20.34
C ASN A 717 8.04 5.20 -20.80
N ILE A 718 7.87 4.98 -22.11
CA ILE A 718 7.08 3.88 -22.66
C ILE A 718 7.95 2.63 -22.86
N SER A 719 9.15 2.76 -23.44
CA SER A 719 10.12 1.67 -23.58
C SER A 719 10.55 1.07 -22.22
N ALA A 720 10.50 1.86 -21.14
CA ALA A 720 10.73 1.39 -19.77
C ALA A 720 9.76 0.27 -19.33
N TYR A 721 8.61 0.10 -19.99
CA TYR A 721 7.68 -1.00 -19.71
C TYR A 721 8.06 -2.32 -20.37
N SER A 722 8.92 -2.35 -21.40
CA SER A 722 9.22 -3.55 -22.21
C SER A 722 9.60 -4.78 -21.36
N GLU A 723 10.64 -4.67 -20.53
CA GLU A 723 11.09 -5.74 -19.63
C GLU A 723 9.96 -6.31 -18.75
N TRP A 724 9.07 -5.43 -18.31
CA TRP A 724 8.02 -5.71 -17.34
C TRP A 724 6.71 -6.21 -17.95
N ILE A 725 6.65 -6.25 -19.29
CA ILE A 725 5.48 -6.59 -20.09
C ILE A 725 5.79 -7.78 -21.03
N GLU A 726 7.05 -7.97 -21.42
CA GLU A 726 7.55 -9.16 -22.13
C GLU A 726 7.86 -10.33 -21.17
N GLY A 727 7.77 -10.11 -19.85
CA GLY A 727 7.88 -11.15 -18.82
C GLY A 727 6.59 -11.96 -18.59
N PRO A 728 6.67 -13.16 -17.97
CA PRO A 728 5.55 -14.11 -17.87
C PRO A 728 4.39 -13.69 -16.94
N TYR A 729 4.39 -12.47 -16.40
CA TYR A 729 3.34 -11.93 -15.52
C TYR A 729 3.12 -10.44 -15.80
N VAL A 730 2.05 -10.14 -16.55
CA VAL A 730 1.63 -8.77 -16.88
C VAL A 730 0.43 -8.41 -15.99
N SER A 731 0.56 -7.41 -15.11
CA SER A 731 -0.50 -7.04 -14.18
C SER A 731 -1.46 -5.98 -14.75
N VAL A 732 -2.72 -6.02 -14.29
CA VAL A 732 -3.76 -5.06 -14.67
C VAL A 732 -3.30 -3.61 -14.44
N GLU A 733 -2.68 -3.35 -13.28
CA GLU A 733 -2.15 -2.03 -12.97
C GLU A 733 -1.01 -1.63 -13.93
N ARG A 734 -0.09 -2.53 -14.26
CA ARG A 734 1.03 -2.21 -15.16
C ARG A 734 0.54 -1.81 -16.56
N LEU A 735 -0.49 -2.49 -17.06
CA LEU A 735 -1.19 -2.11 -18.30
C LEU A 735 -1.89 -0.75 -18.17
N HIS A 736 -2.52 -0.46 -17.03
CA HIS A 736 -3.11 0.87 -16.76
C HIS A 736 -2.05 1.98 -16.69
N ARG A 737 -0.88 1.72 -16.09
CA ARG A 737 0.26 2.67 -16.03
C ARG A 737 0.86 2.90 -17.43
N LEU A 738 1.03 1.85 -18.23
CA LEU A 738 1.39 1.98 -19.66
C LEU A 738 0.35 2.81 -20.43
N ARG A 739 -0.95 2.60 -20.21
CA ARG A 739 -2.04 3.37 -20.85
C ARG A 739 -1.94 4.87 -20.54
N ILE A 740 -1.49 5.24 -19.35
CA ILE A 740 -1.23 6.64 -18.97
C ILE A 740 0.02 7.17 -19.71
N ALA A 741 1.12 6.42 -19.75
CA ALA A 741 2.34 6.82 -20.46
C ALA A 741 2.08 7.00 -21.97
N ALA A 742 1.40 6.04 -22.60
CA ALA A 742 0.98 6.08 -23.99
C ALA A 742 0.07 7.30 -24.29
N LYS A 743 -0.89 7.61 -23.40
CA LYS A 743 -1.70 8.83 -23.51
C LYS A 743 -0.83 10.09 -23.47
N GLY A 744 0.17 10.13 -22.61
CA GLY A 744 1.15 11.21 -22.54
C GLY A 744 1.84 11.47 -23.88
N LEU A 745 2.45 10.45 -24.50
CA LEU A 745 3.12 10.62 -25.79
C LEU A 745 2.13 10.94 -26.92
N ARG A 746 0.99 10.24 -27.00
CA ARG A 746 -0.03 10.52 -28.02
C ARG A 746 -0.56 11.94 -27.94
N TYR A 747 -0.85 12.49 -26.76
CA TYR A 747 -1.32 13.88 -26.67
C TYR A 747 -0.23 14.88 -27.08
N THR A 748 1.05 14.63 -26.77
CA THR A 748 2.15 15.42 -27.34
C THR A 748 2.15 15.35 -28.87
N LEU A 749 2.09 14.15 -29.47
CA LEU A 749 2.01 13.97 -30.92
C LEU A 749 0.77 14.68 -31.53
N GLU A 750 -0.41 14.59 -30.91
CA GLU A 750 -1.64 15.27 -31.35
C GLU A 750 -1.65 16.79 -31.15
N PHE A 751 -0.81 17.34 -30.26
CA PHE A 751 -0.66 18.81 -30.10
C PHE A 751 0.33 19.40 -31.10
N PHE A 752 1.33 18.62 -31.52
CA PHE A 752 2.37 19.04 -32.46
C PHE A 752 2.26 18.37 -33.84
N GLU A 753 1.11 17.74 -34.13
CA GLU A 753 0.76 17.06 -35.38
C GLU A 753 1.21 17.85 -36.62
N ASN A 754 0.91 19.15 -36.64
CA ASN A 754 1.16 19.99 -37.81
C ASN A 754 2.62 20.44 -38.01
N VAL A 755 3.55 20.10 -37.10
CA VAL A 755 5.00 20.36 -37.22
C VAL A 755 5.86 19.09 -37.23
N LEU A 756 5.25 17.92 -37.03
CA LEU A 756 5.93 16.62 -36.96
C LEU A 756 5.84 15.80 -38.27
N GLY A 757 5.37 16.42 -39.35
CA GLY A 757 5.25 15.78 -40.67
C GLY A 757 4.24 14.62 -40.72
N LYS A 758 4.08 14.02 -41.90
CA LYS A 758 3.05 12.98 -42.14
C LYS A 758 3.31 11.66 -41.40
N GLU A 759 4.54 11.42 -40.97
CA GLU A 759 4.91 10.21 -40.21
C GLU A 759 4.20 10.20 -38.84
N VAL A 760 3.84 11.38 -38.30
CA VAL A 760 3.05 11.52 -37.08
C VAL A 760 1.64 10.92 -37.18
N GLU A 761 1.03 10.92 -38.38
CA GLU A 761 -0.31 10.36 -38.59
C GLU A 761 -0.31 8.84 -38.33
N SER A 762 0.75 8.14 -38.76
CA SER A 762 0.95 6.72 -38.41
C SER A 762 1.22 6.54 -36.92
N LEU A 763 2.08 7.37 -36.33
CA LEU A 763 2.42 7.26 -34.89
C LEU A 763 1.19 7.44 -34.00
N ILE A 764 0.33 8.43 -34.30
CA ILE A 764 -0.91 8.69 -33.59
C ILE A 764 -1.90 7.54 -33.79
N LYS A 765 -2.00 6.97 -34.99
CA LYS A 765 -2.84 5.79 -35.29
C LYS A 765 -2.37 4.55 -34.53
N ASP A 766 -1.07 4.26 -34.56
CA ASP A 766 -0.44 3.13 -33.89
C ASP A 766 -0.60 3.26 -32.35
N PHE A 767 -0.41 4.47 -31.79
CA PHE A 767 -0.72 4.74 -30.37
C PHE A 767 -2.19 4.71 -30.01
N LYS A 768 -3.09 5.11 -30.92
CA LYS A 768 -4.53 5.01 -30.72
C LYS A 768 -4.91 3.53 -30.59
N ALA A 769 -4.46 2.66 -31.50
CA ALA A 769 -4.73 1.23 -31.42
C ALA A 769 -4.27 0.61 -30.08
N LEU A 770 -3.05 0.93 -29.62
CA LEU A 770 -2.56 0.48 -28.32
C LEU A 770 -3.40 1.01 -27.14
N GLN A 771 -3.87 2.26 -27.20
CA GLN A 771 -4.68 2.87 -26.14
C GLN A 771 -6.13 2.42 -26.11
N ASP A 772 -6.69 2.10 -27.27
CA ASP A 772 -8.03 1.58 -27.41
C ASP A 772 -8.04 0.15 -26.84
N HIS A 773 -7.07 -0.70 -27.22
CA HIS A 773 -6.84 -2.04 -26.62
C HIS A 773 -6.66 -2.01 -25.09
N LEU A 774 -5.78 -1.12 -24.59
CA LEU A 774 -5.59 -0.89 -23.15
C LEU A 774 -6.82 -0.23 -22.50
N GLY A 775 -7.68 0.40 -23.29
CA GLY A 775 -8.98 0.93 -22.89
C GLY A 775 -9.97 -0.20 -22.64
N ASP A 776 -10.24 -1.00 -23.66
CA ASP A 776 -11.16 -2.13 -23.59
C ASP A 776 -10.79 -3.11 -22.47
N PHE A 777 -9.49 -3.35 -22.25
CA PHE A 777 -9.01 -4.18 -21.15
C PHE A 777 -9.33 -3.58 -19.77
N HIS A 778 -9.15 -2.27 -19.60
CA HIS A 778 -9.50 -1.59 -18.35
C HIS A 778 -11.03 -1.52 -18.15
N ASP A 779 -11.78 -1.26 -19.22
CA ASP A 779 -13.25 -1.20 -19.19
C ASP A 779 -13.84 -2.60 -18.89
N ALA A 780 -13.24 -3.68 -19.40
CA ALA A 780 -13.62 -5.05 -19.08
C ALA A 780 -13.36 -5.41 -17.59
N ALA A 781 -12.24 -4.94 -17.03
CA ALA A 781 -11.92 -5.14 -15.62
C ALA A 781 -12.91 -4.41 -14.69
N VAL A 782 -13.21 -3.15 -15.00
CA VAL A 782 -14.21 -2.36 -14.27
C VAL A 782 -15.60 -3.00 -14.43
N ALA A 783 -15.98 -3.44 -15.63
CA ALA A 783 -17.27 -4.07 -15.86
C ALA A 783 -17.44 -5.38 -15.09
N ALA A 784 -16.41 -6.23 -15.05
CA ALA A 784 -16.44 -7.47 -14.26
C ALA A 784 -16.56 -7.20 -12.75
N GLU A 785 -15.85 -6.20 -12.21
CA GLU A 785 -15.95 -5.83 -10.79
C GLU A 785 -17.33 -5.23 -10.45
N MET A 786 -17.92 -4.42 -11.34
CA MET A 786 -19.27 -3.87 -11.17
C MET A 786 -20.37 -4.95 -11.26
N LEU A 787 -20.37 -5.77 -12.32
CA LEU A 787 -21.32 -6.87 -12.49
C LEU A 787 -21.22 -7.88 -11.34
N GLY A 788 -20.00 -8.27 -10.98
CA GLY A 788 -19.74 -9.18 -9.86
C GLY A 788 -20.05 -8.61 -8.48
N THR A 789 -20.18 -7.29 -8.34
CA THR A 789 -20.69 -6.61 -7.13
C THR A 789 -22.21 -6.56 -7.14
N TYR A 790 -22.81 -6.21 -8.29
CA TYR A 790 -24.25 -6.15 -8.48
C TYR A 790 -24.91 -7.52 -8.24
N ILE A 791 -24.39 -8.60 -8.84
CA ILE A 791 -24.89 -9.97 -8.64
C ILE A 791 -24.85 -10.38 -7.14
N LYS A 792 -23.86 -9.93 -6.37
CA LYS A 792 -23.68 -10.28 -4.95
C LYS A 792 -24.52 -9.43 -3.98
N THR A 793 -24.97 -8.25 -4.39
CA THR A 793 -25.52 -7.24 -3.46
C THR A 793 -26.84 -6.61 -3.91
N GLY A 794 -27.22 -6.73 -5.18
CA GLY A 794 -28.32 -6.00 -5.80
C GLY A 794 -28.09 -4.49 -5.97
N ALA A 795 -26.91 -3.97 -5.61
CA ALA A 795 -26.56 -2.55 -5.69
C ALA A 795 -25.62 -2.28 -6.88
N TRP A 796 -25.86 -1.19 -7.61
CA TRP A 796 -24.99 -0.77 -8.72
C TRP A 796 -23.79 0.05 -8.24
N LYS A 797 -23.98 0.85 -7.18
CA LYS A 797 -22.91 1.62 -6.52
C LYS A 797 -22.65 1.09 -5.11
N LEU A 798 -21.38 1.02 -4.73
CA LEU A 798 -20.94 0.64 -3.37
C LEU A 798 -21.60 1.50 -2.27
N THR A 799 -21.88 2.78 -2.56
CA THR A 799 -22.55 3.73 -1.66
C THR A 799 -24.05 3.45 -1.43
N GLU A 800 -24.65 2.52 -2.17
CA GLU A 800 -26.05 2.10 -1.95
C GLU A 800 -26.16 0.92 -0.99
N ILE A 801 -25.07 0.18 -0.74
CA ILE A 801 -25.05 -1.04 0.11
C ILE A 801 -25.54 -0.74 1.54
N GLU A 802 -25.21 0.42 2.11
CA GLU A 802 -25.68 0.84 3.44
C GLU A 802 -27.22 0.97 3.52
N LYS A 803 -27.89 1.23 2.39
CA LYS A 803 -29.35 1.39 2.29
C LYS A 803 -30.09 0.10 1.93
N VAL A 804 -29.38 -0.96 1.53
CA VAL A 804 -29.96 -2.25 1.10
C VAL A 804 -30.13 -3.23 2.29
N SER A 805 -29.98 -2.74 3.52
CA SER A 805 -30.20 -3.53 4.75
C SER A 805 -31.64 -4.05 4.92
N ASP A 806 -32.63 -3.42 4.28
CA ASP A 806 -34.00 -3.95 4.17
C ASP A 806 -34.23 -4.73 2.86
N LYS A 807 -34.19 -6.06 3.00
CA LYS A 807 -34.63 -7.12 2.07
C LYS A 807 -35.23 -6.66 0.72
N LYS A 808 -34.43 -6.76 -0.34
CA LYS A 808 -34.91 -7.23 -1.65
C LYS A 808 -34.34 -8.63 -1.93
N GLN A 809 -35.13 -9.47 -2.58
CA GLN A 809 -34.65 -10.75 -3.09
C GLN A 809 -33.70 -10.50 -4.27
N VAL A 810 -32.71 -11.38 -4.44
CA VAL A 810 -31.92 -11.44 -5.69
C VAL A 810 -32.90 -11.67 -6.85
N PRO A 811 -32.84 -10.90 -7.95
CA PRO A 811 -33.75 -11.10 -9.08
C PRO A 811 -33.67 -12.52 -9.63
N GLU A 812 -34.80 -13.14 -9.94
CA GLU A 812 -34.88 -14.52 -10.48
C GLU A 812 -34.31 -14.66 -11.92
N THR A 813 -33.70 -13.60 -12.45
CA THR A 813 -33.14 -13.48 -13.80
C THR A 813 -31.67 -13.05 -13.78
N SER A 814 -30.85 -13.69 -12.95
CA SER A 814 -29.40 -13.45 -12.91
C SER A 814 -28.63 -14.07 -14.08
N GLU A 815 -29.13 -15.14 -14.70
CA GLU A 815 -28.41 -15.95 -15.72
C GLU A 815 -27.81 -15.12 -16.86
N GLY A 816 -28.57 -14.18 -17.45
CA GLY A 816 -28.07 -13.32 -18.53
C GLY A 816 -26.97 -12.35 -18.09
N ILE A 817 -27.04 -11.87 -16.84
CA ILE A 817 -26.07 -10.95 -16.25
C ILE A 817 -24.80 -11.70 -15.81
N GLU A 818 -24.95 -12.94 -15.32
CA GLU A 818 -23.85 -13.88 -15.07
C GLU A 818 -23.15 -14.29 -16.37
N ALA A 819 -23.91 -14.54 -17.45
CA ALA A 819 -23.37 -14.82 -18.78
C ALA A 819 -22.61 -13.61 -19.37
N TYR A 820 -23.09 -12.38 -19.13
CA TYR A 820 -22.37 -11.16 -19.52
C TYR A 820 -21.11 -10.91 -18.66
N LEU A 821 -21.15 -11.19 -17.36
CA LEU A 821 -19.95 -11.19 -16.52
C LEU A 821 -18.90 -12.17 -17.06
N ALA A 822 -19.28 -13.43 -17.29
CA ALA A 822 -18.38 -14.45 -17.85
C ALA A 822 -17.83 -14.05 -19.24
N TYR A 823 -18.63 -13.34 -20.05
CA TYR A 823 -18.16 -12.76 -21.31
C TYR A 823 -17.10 -11.67 -21.10
N ARG A 824 -17.31 -10.70 -20.20
CA ARG A 824 -16.29 -9.67 -19.89
C ARG A 824 -15.03 -10.28 -19.25
N GLU A 825 -15.15 -11.37 -18.50
CA GLU A 825 -14.01 -12.13 -17.95
C GLU A 825 -13.23 -12.90 -19.04
N ALA A 826 -13.92 -13.48 -20.03
CA ALA A 826 -13.27 -14.11 -21.18
C ALA A 826 -12.62 -13.07 -22.12
N GLU A 827 -13.24 -11.89 -22.26
CA GLU A 827 -12.69 -10.74 -23.00
C GLU A 827 -11.41 -10.21 -22.34
N LEU A 828 -11.33 -10.16 -21.01
CA LEU A 828 -10.10 -9.83 -20.27
C LEU A 828 -8.94 -10.76 -20.62
N LEU A 829 -9.18 -12.07 -20.66
CA LEU A 829 -8.16 -13.06 -21.04
C LEU A 829 -7.76 -12.88 -22.52
N THR A 830 -8.73 -12.73 -23.41
CA THR A 830 -8.50 -12.49 -24.84
C THR A 830 -7.68 -11.22 -25.08
N LEU A 831 -7.93 -10.15 -24.33
CA LEU A 831 -7.21 -8.88 -24.42
C LEU A 831 -5.80 -8.96 -23.80
N LEU A 832 -5.55 -9.85 -22.83
CA LEU A 832 -4.20 -10.17 -22.36
C LEU A 832 -3.40 -10.95 -23.41
N ASP A 833 -3.99 -12.00 -23.98
CA ASP A 833 -3.34 -12.87 -24.98
C ASP A 833 -3.01 -12.11 -26.27
N THR A 834 -3.86 -11.16 -26.67
CA THR A 834 -3.66 -10.32 -27.88
C THR A 834 -2.88 -9.02 -27.60
N PHE A 835 -2.66 -8.63 -26.34
CA PHE A 835 -1.91 -7.42 -26.00
C PHE A 835 -0.48 -7.40 -26.60
N PRO A 836 0.31 -8.50 -26.61
CA PRO A 836 1.66 -8.52 -27.20
C PRO A 836 1.68 -8.10 -28.68
N GLU A 837 0.67 -8.44 -29.48
CA GLU A 837 0.57 -8.00 -30.88
C GLU A 837 0.26 -6.51 -31.02
N SER A 838 -0.41 -5.93 -30.02
CA SER A 838 -0.68 -4.48 -29.92
C SER A 838 0.59 -3.74 -29.48
N TRP A 839 1.34 -4.32 -28.55
CA TRP A 839 2.60 -3.80 -28.02
C TRP A 839 3.72 -3.77 -29.07
N GLU A 840 3.90 -4.86 -29.83
CA GLU A 840 5.02 -5.00 -30.77
C GLU A 840 5.07 -3.85 -31.78
N LYS A 841 3.91 -3.40 -32.27
CA LYS A 841 3.75 -2.28 -33.22
C LYS A 841 4.39 -0.98 -32.72
N VAL A 842 4.36 -0.75 -31.40
CA VAL A 842 4.94 0.43 -30.73
C VAL A 842 6.37 0.16 -30.22
N ARG A 843 6.73 -1.10 -30.00
CA ARG A 843 8.06 -1.53 -29.56
C ARG A 843 9.11 -1.58 -30.68
N THR A 844 8.70 -1.85 -31.93
CA THR A 844 9.64 -2.09 -33.03
C THR A 844 10.65 -0.95 -33.27
N GLY A 845 11.83 -1.31 -33.79
CA GLY A 845 12.78 -0.34 -34.34
C GLY A 845 12.25 0.45 -35.55
N GLU A 846 11.12 0.07 -36.15
CA GLU A 846 10.41 0.88 -37.14
C GLU A 846 9.65 2.03 -36.45
N PHE A 847 8.96 1.76 -35.34
CA PHE A 847 8.25 2.78 -34.58
C PHE A 847 9.18 3.90 -34.09
N ARG A 848 10.38 3.52 -33.60
CA ARG A 848 11.41 4.47 -33.22
C ARG A 848 11.90 5.32 -34.41
N LYS A 849 12.11 4.71 -35.58
CA LYS A 849 12.47 5.45 -36.81
C LYS A 849 11.39 6.43 -37.26
N LYS A 850 10.10 6.09 -37.12
CA LYS A 850 8.99 7.02 -37.38
C LYS A 850 9.04 8.23 -36.42
N ILE A 851 9.41 8.06 -35.15
CA ILE A 851 9.62 9.20 -34.22
C ILE A 851 10.86 10.02 -34.62
N GLU A 852 11.96 9.37 -34.98
CA GLU A 852 13.20 10.04 -35.41
C GLU A 852 12.99 10.84 -36.71
N GLY A 853 12.17 10.35 -37.66
CA GLY A 853 11.78 11.07 -38.88
C GLY A 853 10.71 12.15 -38.67
N ALA A 854 9.78 11.97 -37.73
CA ALA A 854 8.88 13.03 -37.27
C ALA A 854 9.65 14.18 -36.60
N ILE A 855 10.67 13.86 -35.80
CA ILE A 855 11.60 14.85 -35.22
C ILE A 855 12.46 15.51 -36.30
N ARG A 856 12.88 14.78 -37.35
CA ARG A 856 13.57 15.39 -38.51
C ARG A 856 12.66 16.38 -39.24
N SER A 857 11.37 16.04 -39.41
CA SER A 857 10.36 16.87 -40.07
C SER A 857 10.16 18.25 -39.40
N LEU A 858 10.43 18.35 -38.08
CA LEU A 858 10.41 19.59 -37.31
C LEU A 858 11.48 20.61 -37.74
N TYR A 859 12.56 20.14 -38.37
CA TYR A 859 13.65 20.97 -38.92
C TYR A 859 13.61 21.07 -40.46
N GLU A 860 12.80 20.24 -41.12
CA GLU A 860 12.57 20.26 -42.58
C GLU A 860 11.32 21.10 -42.96
N SER A 861 10.52 21.54 -41.98
CA SER A 861 9.36 22.42 -42.17
C SER A 861 9.78 23.89 -42.33
N PRO A 862 9.35 24.58 -43.41
CA PRO A 862 9.75 25.97 -43.72
C PRO A 862 8.94 27.05 -43.00
#